data_AF-A0A3R7KTL7-F1
#
_entry.id   AF-A0A3R7KTL7-F1
#
_cell.length_a   1.000
_cell.length_b   1.000
_cell.length_c   1.000
_cell.angle_alpha   90.00
_cell.angle_beta   90.00
_cell.angle_gamma   90.00
#
_symmetry.space_group_name_H-M   'P 1'
#
loop_
_entity.id
_entity.type
_entity.pdbx_description
1 polymer ?
#
loop_
_entity_poly.entity_id
_entity_poly.type
_entity_poly.pdbx_seq_one_letter_code
_entity_poly.pdbx_strand_id
1 'polypeptide(L)'
;MDPLPPKTRVPEDWIHPALKRQLKDRGRLGGTPAERMEVLERQHTNMEGAVALRQRSLEEKRRQLAEMDRRRQRMAEEINEEEKQAMNLSYVHDRLGEQLIVQKTIGNQEFCGFSGAADLQASSCALSVSGIDTWGQMLSCFTADEETRRRFFASYAPLFTTTGDTAMTVREVTEPVFFDEACLMETEGRRCVNPACPYWHRNQLEHVKLGCMELFTRAAMCVKGHSTICDAASMLASFYASIEAANDLVEAVQLHRDLLNRIAKLGWAAMLLGEEQSPTWDAPLLPPPNFSLQHVASLLRNSKEHMLWGQILQSKSNSVLAATALFKQHADALAWRCLMRVAGTTTERLLWLATRGLALFPTSPFIRLSYLSVLLKSGCAVSDCVEVCLSSAQLLSDQAAVATYSHQDTQWCEVTARYVAYMIAMTCVHVAPADPEAATGLLEAVVELPGRICLLPLALQNLTLFLVVLRQTKRLEGVGVLPLASISDVAFSLGEGFPHRPQEECGRLLSRQLNLLTLCASAGIDTALTECMRSRVHLSLMHAFSADAQLLDQILVKCPVRSVVGLADLWVEYLRFVGQRDGAPALISLVHSLLTTCPTPLLTMRLVRLLQSHDENVETIIDTYLEKFATHRGISLESVPQMAVTHSPGIPVEEWIPFIILYSLRLRLPERLELLRSVPLELYCKVVELVVLLWLETLQVALLLRDDKVFRQCTRQGLLLLREPFLHHFSALDWDFDGMVSYAHLAMLMVYRAVPVFLGASHSLTAHYRGIVLEVGAELHVVHPFLLSAE
;
A
#
# COMPACT_ATOMS: atom_id res chain seq x y z
N MET A 1 -39.22 102.61 82.25
CA MET A 1 -39.00 101.17 82.03
C MET A 1 -39.97 100.75 80.93
N ASP A 2 -39.45 100.42 79.76
CA ASP A 2 -40.23 100.05 78.57
C ASP A 2 -40.53 98.54 78.54
N PRO A 3 -41.71 98.11 78.06
CA PRO A 3 -42.02 96.70 77.88
C PRO A 3 -41.49 96.15 76.55
N LEU A 4 -40.86 94.98 76.63
CA LEU A 4 -40.31 94.19 75.52
C LEU A 4 -41.40 93.65 74.56
N PRO A 5 -41.19 93.64 73.22
CA PRO A 5 -42.09 93.03 72.25
C PRO A 5 -41.84 91.51 72.08
N PRO A 6 -42.87 90.69 71.77
CA PRO A 6 -42.69 89.26 71.57
C PRO A 6 -42.08 88.95 70.20
N LYS A 7 -41.08 88.07 70.22
CA LYS A 7 -40.42 87.45 69.06
C LYS A 7 -41.38 86.47 68.37
N THR A 8 -41.70 86.71 67.10
CA THR A 8 -41.92 85.68 66.06
C THR A 8 -42.21 86.33 64.71
N ARG A 9 -41.21 86.42 63.83
CA ARG A 9 -41.41 86.56 62.37
C ARG A 9 -40.66 85.41 61.70
N VAL A 10 -41.39 84.54 61.00
CA VAL A 10 -40.84 83.44 60.20
C VAL A 10 -40.30 84.01 58.88
N PRO A 11 -39.11 83.59 58.40
CA PRO A 11 -38.56 84.03 57.11
C PRO A 11 -39.49 83.68 55.93
N GLU A 12 -39.62 84.57 54.94
CA GLU A 12 -40.53 84.40 53.79
C GLU A 12 -40.20 83.23 52.85
N ASP A 13 -39.02 82.65 53.01
CA ASP A 13 -38.46 81.61 52.14
C ASP A 13 -38.90 80.21 52.59
N TRP A 14 -39.42 80.11 53.82
CA TRP A 14 -39.90 78.86 54.45
C TRP A 14 -41.39 78.61 54.21
N ILE A 15 -42.07 79.50 53.48
CA ILE A 15 -43.49 79.36 53.14
C ILE A 15 -43.60 78.68 51.77
N HIS A 16 -44.21 77.48 51.74
CA HIS A 16 -44.41 76.70 50.52
C HIS A 16 -45.07 77.56 49.41
N PRO A 17 -44.63 77.48 48.13
CA PRO A 17 -45.08 78.39 47.07
C PRO A 17 -46.60 78.45 46.87
N ALA A 18 -47.31 77.35 47.13
CA ALA A 18 -48.77 77.29 47.08
C ALA A 18 -49.43 78.11 48.21
N LEU A 19 -48.90 78.05 49.43
CA LEU A 19 -49.31 78.87 50.58
C LEU A 19 -48.91 80.34 50.40
N LYS A 20 -47.77 80.59 49.74
CA LYS A 20 -47.29 81.95 49.40
C LYS A 20 -48.20 82.65 48.37
N ARG A 21 -48.78 81.90 47.41
CA ARG A 21 -49.82 82.42 46.50
C ARG A 21 -51.12 82.77 47.24
N GLN A 22 -51.57 81.92 48.15
CA GLN A 22 -52.78 82.18 48.94
C GLN A 22 -52.62 83.32 49.97
N LEU A 23 -51.42 83.51 50.53
CA LEU A 23 -51.12 84.65 51.41
C LEU A 23 -51.07 85.98 50.64
N LYS A 24 -50.66 85.98 49.36
CA LYS A 24 -50.77 87.18 48.49
C LYS A 24 -52.22 87.58 48.26
N ASP A 25 -53.14 86.62 48.16
CA ASP A 25 -54.58 86.90 48.03
C ASP A 25 -55.19 87.49 49.32
N ARG A 26 -54.57 87.26 50.49
CA ARG A 26 -54.99 87.84 51.79
C ARG A 26 -54.64 89.32 51.97
N GLY A 27 -53.76 89.89 51.15
CA GLY A 27 -53.29 91.28 51.28
C GLY A 27 -54.34 92.37 51.01
N ARG A 28 -55.61 92.02 50.70
CA ARG A 28 -56.67 92.97 50.34
C ARG A 28 -57.93 92.92 51.21
N LEU A 29 -57.90 92.32 52.40
CA LEU A 29 -59.12 92.18 53.22
C LEU A 29 -58.95 92.79 54.62
N GLY A 30 -59.44 94.02 54.77
CA GLY A 30 -59.74 94.65 56.06
C GLY A 30 -60.98 94.06 56.72
N GLY A 31 -60.97 92.74 56.97
CA GLY A 31 -62.05 91.99 57.62
C GLY A 31 -61.69 91.54 59.03
N THR A 32 -62.72 91.32 59.85
CA THR A 32 -62.64 90.97 61.28
C THR A 32 -62.03 89.56 61.47
N PRO A 33 -61.51 89.22 62.68
CA PRO A 33 -60.87 87.93 62.94
C PRO A 33 -61.76 86.70 62.65
N ALA A 34 -63.07 86.82 62.80
CA ALA A 34 -64.03 85.74 62.56
C ALA A 34 -64.13 85.35 61.07
N GLU A 35 -64.16 86.33 60.17
CA GLU A 35 -64.24 86.10 58.72
C GLU A 35 -62.99 85.39 58.17
N ARG A 36 -61.82 85.65 58.78
CA ARG A 36 -60.57 84.98 58.38
C ARG A 36 -60.52 83.52 58.80
N MET A 37 -61.14 83.17 59.93
CA MET A 37 -61.26 81.79 60.41
C MET A 37 -62.21 80.98 59.52
N GLU A 38 -63.37 81.54 59.16
CA GLU A 38 -64.34 80.85 58.31
C GLU A 38 -63.77 80.55 56.91
N VAL A 39 -63.00 81.47 56.34
CA VAL A 39 -62.31 81.24 55.06
C VAL A 39 -61.24 80.15 55.18
N LEU A 40 -60.52 80.08 56.30
CA LEU A 40 -59.52 79.01 56.54
C LEU A 40 -60.16 77.66 56.72
N GLU A 41 -61.25 77.57 57.48
CA GLU A 41 -61.98 76.32 57.67
C GLU A 41 -62.53 75.81 56.34
N ARG A 42 -63.15 76.68 55.54
CA ARG A 42 -63.67 76.32 54.21
C ARG A 42 -62.56 75.89 53.25
N GLN A 43 -61.37 76.50 53.34
CA GLN A 43 -60.20 76.09 52.55
C GLN A 43 -59.61 74.75 53.03
N HIS A 44 -59.59 74.50 54.34
CA HIS A 44 -59.16 73.23 54.91
C HIS A 44 -60.04 72.09 54.42
N THR A 45 -61.37 72.24 54.50
CA THR A 45 -62.31 71.21 54.03
C THR A 45 -62.18 70.94 52.53
N ASN A 46 -61.99 71.99 51.72
CA ASN A 46 -61.78 71.85 50.28
C ASN A 46 -60.48 71.11 49.95
N MET A 47 -59.42 71.34 50.73
CA MET A 47 -58.14 70.66 50.57
C MET A 47 -58.18 69.21 51.03
N GLU A 48 -58.84 68.91 52.15
CA GLU A 48 -59.09 67.53 52.58
C GLU A 48 -59.91 66.76 51.54
N GLY A 49 -60.93 67.38 50.96
CA GLY A 49 -61.71 66.81 49.86
C GLY A 49 -60.87 66.51 48.61
N ALA A 50 -59.96 67.42 48.23
CA ALA A 50 -59.08 67.25 47.07
C ALA A 50 -58.03 66.13 47.29
N VAL A 51 -57.49 66.01 48.51
CA VAL A 51 -56.57 64.93 48.88
C VAL A 51 -57.27 63.57 48.83
N ALA A 52 -58.46 63.46 49.42
CA ALA A 52 -59.24 62.21 49.42
C ALA A 52 -59.60 61.74 47.99
N LEU A 53 -59.92 62.66 47.08
CA LEU A 53 -60.18 62.38 45.66
C LEU A 53 -58.92 61.88 44.93
N ARG A 54 -57.78 62.54 45.13
CA ARG A 54 -56.49 62.12 44.55
C ARG A 54 -56.05 60.75 45.06
N GLN A 55 -56.30 60.46 46.33
CA GLN A 55 -55.90 59.20 46.97
C GLN A 55 -56.70 58.02 46.43
N ARG A 56 -58.03 58.17 46.24
CA ARG A 56 -58.86 57.17 45.54
C ARG A 56 -58.42 56.93 44.11
N SER A 57 -58.09 57.99 43.36
CA SER A 57 -57.58 57.86 41.99
C SER A 57 -56.26 57.09 41.92
N LEU A 58 -55.39 57.27 42.91
CA LEU A 58 -54.12 56.55 43.03
C LEU A 58 -54.30 55.07 43.36
N GLU A 59 -55.24 54.74 44.25
CA GLU A 59 -55.59 53.35 44.56
C GLU A 59 -56.18 52.62 43.35
N GLU A 60 -57.06 53.28 42.60
CA GLU A 60 -57.61 52.77 41.34
C GLU A 60 -56.50 52.49 40.32
N LYS A 61 -55.54 53.42 40.16
CA LYS A 61 -54.41 53.27 39.25
C LYS A 61 -53.43 52.17 39.68
N ARG A 62 -53.22 51.99 40.99
CA ARG A 62 -52.41 50.89 41.54
C ARG A 62 -53.06 49.53 41.29
N ARG A 63 -54.38 49.41 41.43
CA ARG A 63 -55.11 48.19 41.07
C ARG A 63 -55.00 47.87 39.58
N GLN A 64 -55.17 48.87 38.71
CA GLN A 64 -55.01 48.71 37.26
C GLN A 64 -53.60 48.24 36.88
N LEU A 65 -52.56 48.75 37.55
CA LEU A 65 -51.18 48.32 37.33
C LEU A 65 -50.96 46.85 37.73
N ALA A 66 -51.45 46.43 38.90
CA ALA A 66 -51.33 45.05 39.36
C ALA A 66 -52.07 44.05 38.45
N GLU A 67 -53.21 44.45 37.89
CA GLU A 67 -53.95 43.66 36.89
C GLU A 67 -53.14 43.48 35.60
N MET A 68 -52.50 44.56 35.13
CA MET A 68 -51.62 44.51 33.95
C MET A 68 -50.38 43.64 34.18
N ASP A 69 -49.77 43.69 35.36
CA ASP A 69 -48.60 42.86 35.69
C ASP A 69 -48.95 41.36 35.69
N ARG A 70 -50.13 40.99 36.23
CA ARG A 70 -50.62 39.60 36.17
C ARG A 70 -50.92 39.14 34.75
N ARG A 71 -51.38 40.04 33.88
CA ARG A 71 -51.63 39.71 32.47
C ARG A 71 -50.31 39.54 31.71
N ARG A 72 -49.31 40.35 32.03
CA ARG A 72 -47.95 40.23 31.48
C ARG A 72 -47.28 38.92 31.89
N GLN A 73 -47.42 38.48 33.14
CA GLN A 73 -46.89 37.20 33.60
C GLN A 73 -47.50 36.01 32.86
N ARG A 74 -48.83 35.98 32.68
CA ARG A 74 -49.50 34.92 31.92
C ARG A 74 -49.04 34.84 30.47
N MET A 75 -48.92 35.98 29.78
CA MET A 75 -48.40 35.99 28.41
C MET A 75 -46.93 35.54 28.33
N ALA A 76 -46.12 35.79 29.36
CA ALA A 76 -44.74 35.32 29.38
C ALA A 76 -44.64 33.79 29.55
N GLU A 77 -45.54 33.19 30.32
CA GLU A 77 -45.64 31.72 30.46
C GLU A 77 -46.12 31.07 29.15
N GLU A 78 -47.13 31.65 28.50
CA GLU A 78 -47.63 31.19 27.19
C GLU A 78 -46.54 31.26 26.10
N ILE A 79 -45.78 32.37 26.04
CA ILE A 79 -44.65 32.51 25.09
C ILE A 79 -43.59 31.42 25.33
N ASN A 80 -43.25 31.13 26.59
CA ASN A 80 -42.24 30.12 26.90
C ASN A 80 -42.70 28.69 26.54
N GLU A 81 -44.00 28.39 26.70
CA GLU A 81 -44.55 27.12 26.23
C GLU A 81 -44.56 27.01 24.70
N GLU A 82 -44.92 28.08 24.00
CA GLU A 82 -44.89 28.12 22.53
C GLU A 82 -43.47 28.02 21.97
N GLU A 83 -42.49 28.69 22.57
CA GLU A 83 -41.07 28.60 22.18
C GLU A 83 -40.54 27.16 22.33
N LYS A 84 -40.94 26.46 23.41
CA LYS A 84 -40.57 25.06 23.61
C LYS A 84 -41.22 24.13 22.59
N GLN A 85 -42.49 24.38 22.24
CA GLN A 85 -43.16 23.64 21.17
C GLN A 85 -42.55 23.91 19.79
N ALA A 86 -42.19 25.16 19.50
CA ALA A 86 -41.53 25.54 18.26
C ALA A 86 -40.14 24.91 18.13
N MET A 87 -39.34 24.85 19.20
CA MET A 87 -38.06 24.13 19.21
C MET A 87 -38.23 22.64 18.91
N ASN A 88 -39.21 21.98 19.54
CA ASN A 88 -39.49 20.57 19.28
C ASN A 88 -39.95 20.33 17.83
N LEU A 89 -40.82 21.20 17.30
CA LEU A 89 -41.29 21.10 15.92
C LEU A 89 -40.16 21.37 14.92
N SER A 90 -39.26 22.32 15.19
CA SER A 90 -38.06 22.56 14.37
C SER A 90 -37.16 21.34 14.36
N TYR A 91 -36.89 20.74 15.54
CA TYR A 91 -36.09 19.53 15.64
C TYR A 91 -36.68 18.37 14.82
N VAL A 92 -37.98 18.14 14.92
CA VAL A 92 -38.67 17.10 14.14
C VAL A 92 -38.67 17.43 12.64
N HIS A 93 -38.89 18.69 12.27
CA HIS A 93 -38.86 19.14 10.89
C HIS A 93 -37.49 18.93 10.25
N ASP A 94 -36.41 19.26 10.95
CA ASP A 94 -35.04 19.11 10.46
C ASP A 94 -34.70 17.63 10.25
N ARG A 95 -35.08 16.76 11.18
CA ARG A 95 -34.93 15.29 11.05
C ARG A 95 -35.76 14.69 9.91
N LEU A 96 -36.98 15.16 9.71
CA LEU A 96 -37.80 14.74 8.57
C LEU A 96 -37.20 15.23 7.24
N GLY A 97 -36.58 16.41 7.23
CA GLY A 97 -35.81 16.93 6.09
C GLY A 97 -34.64 16.03 5.73
N GLU A 98 -33.83 15.63 6.72
CA GLU A 98 -32.73 14.67 6.54
C GLU A 98 -33.25 13.32 6.01
N GLN A 99 -34.31 12.77 6.59
CA GLN A 99 -34.93 11.51 6.12
C GLN A 99 -35.47 11.62 4.69
N LEU A 100 -36.09 12.75 4.33
CA LEU A 100 -36.59 13.00 2.98
C LEU A 100 -35.47 13.13 1.95
N ILE A 101 -34.35 13.77 2.32
CA ILE A 101 -33.17 13.85 1.47
C ILE A 101 -32.65 12.44 1.22
N VAL A 102 -32.41 11.67 2.28
CA VAL A 102 -31.95 10.27 2.22
C VAL A 102 -32.87 9.42 1.35
N GLN A 103 -34.19 9.45 1.57
CA GLN A 103 -35.12 8.65 0.76
C GLN A 103 -35.23 9.11 -0.70
N LYS A 104 -35.03 10.39 -0.99
CA LYS A 104 -35.05 10.92 -2.38
C LYS A 104 -33.75 10.67 -3.13
N THR A 105 -32.60 10.61 -2.45
CA THR A 105 -31.34 10.18 -3.05
C THR A 105 -31.26 8.66 -3.24
N ILE A 106 -32.02 7.86 -2.48
CA ILE A 106 -32.18 6.40 -2.65
C ILE A 106 -33.14 6.08 -3.82
N GLY A 107 -32.96 6.70 -4.99
CA GLY A 107 -33.72 6.33 -6.19
C GLY A 107 -33.47 4.87 -6.55
N ASN A 108 -34.54 4.05 -6.59
CA ASN A 108 -34.62 2.66 -7.08
C ASN A 108 -33.29 2.03 -7.55
N GLN A 109 -32.41 1.69 -6.62
CA GLN A 109 -31.30 0.80 -6.93
C GLN A 109 -31.89 -0.61 -7.04
N GLU A 110 -32.07 -1.07 -8.28
CA GLU A 110 -32.36 -2.47 -8.54
C GLU A 110 -31.22 -3.30 -7.94
N PHE A 111 -31.56 -4.06 -6.89
CA PHE A 111 -30.66 -5.01 -6.25
C PHE A 111 -30.32 -6.12 -7.26
N CYS A 112 -29.23 -5.97 -7.99
CA CYS A 112 -28.65 -7.04 -8.78
C CYS A 112 -27.91 -8.01 -7.84
N GLY A 113 -28.20 -9.30 -7.97
CA GLY A 113 -27.60 -10.34 -7.12
C GLY A 113 -26.06 -10.29 -7.12
N PHE A 114 -25.48 -10.44 -5.92
CA PHE A 114 -24.04 -10.35 -5.64
C PHE A 114 -23.24 -11.58 -6.10
N SER A 115 -23.29 -11.91 -7.39
CA SER A 115 -22.63 -13.12 -7.93
C SER A 115 -21.12 -12.96 -8.19
N GLY A 116 -20.55 -11.76 -8.14
CA GLY A 116 -19.17 -11.49 -8.61
C GLY A 116 -18.11 -11.28 -7.51
N ALA A 117 -18.48 -11.16 -6.23
CA ALA A 117 -17.50 -10.89 -5.16
C ALA A 117 -16.61 -12.12 -4.84
N ALA A 118 -17.10 -13.33 -5.12
CA ALA A 118 -16.32 -14.57 -4.96
C ALA A 118 -15.08 -14.61 -5.87
N ASP A 119 -15.12 -13.92 -7.02
CA ASP A 119 -14.02 -13.85 -7.99
C ASP A 119 -12.84 -13.00 -7.48
N LEU A 120 -12.99 -12.28 -6.35
CA LEU A 120 -11.93 -11.51 -5.71
C LEU A 120 -11.03 -12.36 -4.79
N GLN A 121 -11.30 -13.64 -4.55
CA GLN A 121 -10.43 -14.47 -3.71
C GLN A 121 -9.08 -14.71 -4.40
N ALA A 122 -8.01 -14.14 -3.84
CA ALA A 122 -6.65 -14.32 -4.36
C ALA A 122 -6.00 -15.59 -3.80
N SER A 123 -5.41 -16.40 -4.67
CA SER A 123 -4.40 -17.38 -4.28
C SER A 123 -3.09 -16.64 -3.97
N SER A 124 -2.79 -16.43 -2.70
CA SER A 124 -1.55 -15.78 -2.27
C SER A 124 -0.44 -16.81 -2.12
N CYS A 125 0.71 -16.51 -2.72
CA CYS A 125 1.93 -17.28 -2.46
C CYS A 125 2.35 -17.04 -1.00
N ALA A 126 2.69 -18.11 -0.27
CA ALA A 126 3.21 -18.01 1.09
C ALA A 126 4.65 -17.45 1.15
N LEU A 127 5.28 -17.24 -0.01
CA LEU A 127 6.60 -16.66 -0.17
C LEU A 127 6.51 -15.38 -1.00
N SER A 128 7.33 -14.41 -0.66
CA SER A 128 7.51 -13.15 -1.36
C SER A 128 8.96 -12.97 -1.80
N VAL A 129 9.16 -12.15 -2.84
CA VAL A 129 10.51 -11.81 -3.30
C VAL A 129 10.88 -10.45 -2.76
N SER A 130 11.97 -10.44 -2.02
CA SER A 130 12.39 -9.22 -1.36
C SER A 130 12.99 -8.21 -2.34
N GLY A 131 12.92 -6.93 -1.99
CA GLY A 131 13.14 -5.87 -2.94
C GLY A 131 11.80 -5.57 -3.57
N ILE A 132 11.38 -6.35 -4.57
CA ILE A 132 10.17 -6.13 -5.40
C ILE A 132 8.89 -5.86 -4.57
N ASP A 133 8.64 -6.65 -3.53
CA ASP A 133 7.43 -6.52 -2.71
C ASP A 133 7.59 -5.52 -1.54
N THR A 134 8.82 -5.17 -1.17
CA THR A 134 9.14 -4.23 -0.07
C THR A 134 9.34 -2.79 -0.55
N TRP A 135 9.16 -2.52 -1.84
CA TRP A 135 9.11 -1.16 -2.35
C TRP A 135 7.82 -0.49 -1.86
N GLY A 136 7.95 0.42 -0.90
CA GLY A 136 6.85 1.14 -0.25
C GLY A 136 5.75 1.62 -1.20
N GLN A 137 4.56 1.84 -0.63
CA GLN A 137 3.31 2.13 -1.32
C GLN A 137 3.50 2.89 -2.65
N MET A 138 3.24 2.19 -3.77
CA MET A 138 3.27 2.81 -5.09
C MET A 138 2.28 3.98 -5.12
N LEU A 139 2.75 5.13 -5.59
CA LEU A 139 1.97 6.35 -5.66
C LEU A 139 1.25 6.46 -7.00
N SER A 140 0.05 7.01 -6.97
CA SER A 140 -0.66 7.41 -8.16
C SER A 140 -0.04 8.68 -8.76
N CYS A 141 0.21 8.67 -10.06
CA CYS A 141 0.65 9.83 -10.82
C CYS A 141 -0.51 10.80 -11.10
N PHE A 142 -1.76 10.31 -11.11
CA PHE A 142 -2.93 11.11 -11.42
C PHE A 142 -4.03 10.85 -10.39
N THR A 143 -4.32 11.86 -9.57
CA THR A 143 -5.36 11.81 -8.55
C THR A 143 -6.73 12.18 -9.14
N ALA A 144 -7.79 11.71 -8.50
CA ALA A 144 -9.14 12.16 -8.85
C ALA A 144 -9.33 13.63 -8.48
N ASP A 145 -10.14 14.36 -9.25
CA ASP A 145 -10.58 15.71 -8.90
C ASP A 145 -11.57 15.68 -7.71
N GLU A 146 -11.74 16.83 -7.05
CA GLU A 146 -12.59 16.93 -5.86
C GLU A 146 -14.08 16.66 -6.13
N GLU A 147 -14.57 16.93 -7.33
CA GLU A 147 -15.97 16.65 -7.67
C GLU A 147 -16.20 15.15 -7.76
N THR A 148 -15.30 14.43 -8.44
CA THR A 148 -15.29 12.97 -8.49
C THR A 148 -15.20 12.35 -7.09
N ARG A 149 -14.29 12.84 -6.24
CA ARG A 149 -14.15 12.37 -4.84
C ARG A 149 -15.43 12.58 -4.04
N ARG A 150 -16.03 13.77 -4.14
CA ARG A 150 -17.30 14.09 -3.48
C ARG A 150 -18.42 13.14 -3.89
N ARG A 151 -18.56 12.87 -5.18
CA ARG A 151 -19.59 11.95 -5.70
C ARG A 151 -19.32 10.51 -5.27
N PHE A 152 -18.07 10.08 -5.25
CA PHE A 152 -17.68 8.75 -4.79
C PHE A 152 -18.06 8.53 -3.32
N PHE A 153 -17.71 9.46 -2.44
CA PHE A 153 -18.07 9.36 -1.02
C PHE A 153 -19.59 9.48 -0.79
N ALA A 154 -20.29 10.30 -1.56
CA ALA A 154 -21.75 10.37 -1.48
C ALA A 154 -22.43 9.03 -1.84
N SER A 155 -21.84 8.26 -2.75
CA SER A 155 -22.37 6.95 -3.16
C SER A 155 -21.95 5.80 -2.23
N TYR A 156 -20.68 5.75 -1.84
CA TYR A 156 -20.09 4.57 -1.17
C TYR A 156 -19.73 4.79 0.30
N ALA A 157 -19.77 6.03 0.80
CA ALA A 157 -19.54 6.36 2.20
C ALA A 157 -20.76 7.02 2.89
N PRO A 158 -22.02 6.59 2.64
CA PRO A 158 -23.21 7.28 3.16
C PRO A 158 -23.33 7.23 4.69
N LEU A 159 -22.63 6.27 5.32
CA LEU A 159 -22.58 6.09 6.77
C LEU A 159 -21.41 6.81 7.42
N PHE A 160 -20.69 7.68 6.71
CA PHE A 160 -19.52 8.34 7.27
C PHE A 160 -19.58 9.86 7.06
N THR A 161 -18.94 10.58 7.97
CA THR A 161 -18.68 12.01 7.78
C THR A 161 -17.48 12.22 6.85
N THR A 162 -17.56 13.25 6.00
CA THR A 162 -16.44 13.69 5.18
C THR A 162 -15.86 15.01 5.71
N THR A 163 -14.54 15.11 5.83
CA THR A 163 -13.85 16.37 6.10
C THR A 163 -13.75 17.21 4.82
N GLY A 164 -13.73 18.55 4.93
CA GLY A 164 -13.39 19.41 3.77
C GLY A 164 -14.41 20.47 3.37
N ASP A 165 -14.82 21.32 4.30
CA ASP A 165 -15.40 22.64 3.98
C ASP A 165 -14.34 23.73 3.81
N THR A 166 -13.07 23.45 4.15
CA THR A 166 -11.93 24.35 3.96
C THR A 166 -11.19 24.05 2.66
N ALA A 167 -10.99 25.08 1.82
CA ALA A 167 -10.42 24.99 0.46
C ALA A 167 -8.97 24.43 0.35
N MET A 168 -8.35 23.99 1.44
CA MET A 168 -6.94 23.58 1.50
C MET A 168 -6.73 22.12 1.95
N THR A 169 -7.78 21.39 2.30
CA THR A 169 -7.68 19.99 2.77
C THR A 169 -8.40 19.06 1.80
N VAL A 170 -7.70 18.02 1.34
CA VAL A 170 -8.31 16.94 0.54
C VAL A 170 -9.45 16.31 1.34
N ARG A 171 -10.58 16.08 0.68
CA ARG A 171 -11.76 15.49 1.32
C ARG A 171 -11.48 14.04 1.70
N GLU A 172 -11.72 13.69 2.97
CA GLU A 172 -11.53 12.33 3.49
C GLU A 172 -12.71 11.87 4.33
N VAL A 173 -12.92 10.55 4.33
CA VAL A 173 -13.90 9.88 5.19
C VAL A 173 -13.32 9.73 6.60
N THR A 174 -14.07 10.11 7.63
CA THR A 174 -13.62 10.08 9.02
C THR A 174 -14.45 9.15 9.91
N GLU A 175 -15.40 9.68 10.67
CA GLU A 175 -16.16 8.90 11.65
C GLU A 175 -17.45 8.35 11.04
N PRO A 176 -17.87 7.12 11.44
CA PRO A 176 -19.19 6.64 11.07
C PRO A 176 -20.30 7.46 11.74
N VAL A 177 -21.43 7.57 11.07
CA VAL A 177 -22.66 8.21 11.56
C VAL A 177 -23.70 7.11 11.75
N PHE A 178 -23.77 6.60 12.97
CA PHE A 178 -24.86 5.72 13.40
C PHE A 178 -25.80 6.50 14.31
N PHE A 179 -27.09 6.27 14.14
CA PHE A 179 -28.14 6.70 15.04
C PHE A 179 -28.32 5.67 16.15
N ASP A 180 -28.58 6.14 17.37
CA ASP A 180 -28.83 5.27 18.53
C ASP A 180 -30.19 4.56 18.41
N GLU A 181 -31.08 5.05 17.55
CA GLU A 181 -32.39 4.47 17.29
C GLU A 181 -32.32 3.18 16.47
N ALA A 182 -33.09 2.16 16.86
CA ALA A 182 -33.14 0.88 16.16
C ALA A 182 -33.80 0.99 14.77
N CYS A 183 -33.31 0.19 13.81
CA CYS A 183 -33.89 0.11 12.48
C CYS A 183 -35.33 -0.40 12.53
N LEU A 184 -36.28 0.43 12.09
CA LEU A 184 -37.71 0.11 12.10
C LEU A 184 -38.04 -1.18 11.33
N MET A 185 -37.37 -1.43 10.19
CA MET A 185 -37.58 -2.64 9.39
C MET A 185 -37.25 -3.92 10.18
N GLU A 186 -36.20 -3.90 11.00
CA GLU A 186 -35.86 -5.04 11.86
C GLU A 186 -36.80 -5.18 13.05
N THR A 187 -37.29 -4.07 13.61
CA THR A 187 -38.31 -4.11 14.66
C THR A 187 -39.64 -4.68 14.16
N GLU A 188 -39.93 -4.53 12.87
CA GLU A 188 -41.08 -5.15 12.18
C GLU A 188 -40.84 -6.61 11.75
N GLY A 189 -39.70 -7.19 12.10
CA GLY A 189 -39.36 -8.60 11.83
C GLY A 189 -38.83 -8.86 10.41
N ARG A 190 -38.49 -7.83 9.63
CA ARG A 190 -37.89 -7.95 8.30
C ARG A 190 -36.37 -7.66 8.35
N ARG A 191 -35.57 -8.33 7.53
CA ARG A 191 -34.14 -8.01 7.40
C ARG A 191 -33.99 -6.71 6.61
N CYS A 192 -33.33 -5.70 7.17
CA CYS A 192 -32.96 -4.51 6.41
C CYS A 192 -31.83 -4.87 5.44
N VAL A 193 -32.04 -4.54 4.16
CA VAL A 193 -31.06 -4.77 3.09
C VAL A 193 -30.47 -3.46 2.56
N ASN A 194 -30.86 -2.31 3.11
CA ASN A 194 -30.35 -1.02 2.67
C ASN A 194 -28.92 -0.82 3.23
N PRO A 195 -27.85 -0.87 2.42
CA PRO A 195 -26.47 -0.71 2.89
C PRO A 195 -26.17 0.67 3.51
N ALA A 196 -27.03 1.66 3.23
CA ALA A 196 -26.91 3.03 3.72
C ALA A 196 -27.83 3.31 4.93
N CYS A 197 -28.31 2.29 5.66
CA CYS A 197 -29.20 2.53 6.80
C CYS A 197 -28.41 3.08 8.00
N PRO A 198 -28.68 4.33 8.45
CA PRO A 198 -27.92 4.92 9.55
C PRO A 198 -28.40 4.43 10.93
N TYR A 199 -29.52 3.71 11.01
CA TYR A 199 -30.10 3.23 12.25
C TYR A 199 -29.39 1.99 12.79
N TRP A 200 -29.53 1.73 14.09
CA TRP A 200 -28.90 0.60 14.74
C TRP A 200 -29.57 -0.73 14.36
N HIS A 201 -28.77 -1.70 13.93
CA HIS A 201 -29.18 -3.06 13.57
C HIS A 201 -28.83 -4.07 14.66
N ARG A 202 -29.63 -5.13 14.79
CA ARG A 202 -29.36 -6.25 15.70
C ARG A 202 -28.02 -6.91 15.40
N ASN A 203 -27.62 -6.94 14.13
CA ASN A 203 -26.30 -7.37 13.69
C ASN A 203 -25.62 -6.26 12.87
N GLN A 204 -25.15 -5.23 13.57
CA GLN A 204 -24.50 -4.06 12.97
C GLN A 204 -23.25 -4.43 12.16
N LEU A 205 -22.49 -5.43 12.60
CA LEU A 205 -21.29 -5.91 11.90
C LEU A 205 -21.64 -6.40 10.49
N GLU A 206 -22.62 -7.30 10.37
CA GLU A 206 -23.07 -7.81 9.06
C GLU A 206 -23.66 -6.70 8.18
N HIS A 207 -24.26 -5.68 8.79
CA HIS A 207 -24.77 -4.52 8.06
C HIS A 207 -23.65 -3.66 7.46
N VAL A 208 -22.58 -3.41 8.21
CA VAL A 208 -21.38 -2.70 7.70
C VAL A 208 -20.70 -3.51 6.58
N LYS A 209 -20.59 -4.84 6.75
CA LYS A 209 -20.08 -5.73 5.69
C LYS A 209 -20.93 -5.62 4.42
N LEU A 210 -22.26 -5.62 4.55
CA LEU A 210 -23.19 -5.40 3.44
C LEU A 210 -22.93 -4.08 2.71
N GLY A 211 -22.62 -3.01 3.44
CA GLY A 211 -22.25 -1.70 2.86
C GLY A 211 -21.04 -1.75 1.93
N CYS A 212 -20.07 -2.61 2.23
CA CYS A 212 -18.87 -2.77 1.41
C CYS A 212 -19.13 -3.63 0.15
N MET A 213 -20.15 -4.48 0.16
CA MET A 213 -20.39 -5.46 -0.91
C MET A 213 -20.74 -4.81 -2.24
N GLU A 214 -21.45 -3.68 -2.24
CA GLU A 214 -21.75 -2.94 -3.48
C GLU A 214 -20.46 -2.44 -4.16
N LEU A 215 -19.55 -1.86 -3.36
CA LEU A 215 -18.24 -1.41 -3.81
C LEU A 215 -17.40 -2.57 -4.36
N PHE A 216 -17.34 -3.72 -3.65
CA PHE A 216 -16.60 -4.89 -4.13
C PHE A 216 -17.21 -5.51 -5.38
N THR A 217 -18.53 -5.53 -5.51
CA THR A 217 -19.20 -6.01 -6.73
C THR A 217 -18.88 -5.11 -7.92
N ARG A 218 -18.86 -3.79 -7.71
CA ARG A 218 -18.43 -2.82 -8.72
C ARG A 218 -16.96 -2.99 -9.08
N ALA A 219 -16.10 -3.18 -8.08
CA ALA A 219 -14.69 -3.40 -8.27
C ALA A 219 -14.40 -4.71 -9.02
N ALA A 220 -15.11 -5.80 -8.73
CA ALA A 220 -15.01 -7.06 -9.45
C ALA A 220 -15.34 -6.93 -10.95
N MET A 221 -16.33 -6.09 -11.31
CA MET A 221 -16.60 -5.79 -12.73
C MET A 221 -15.46 -5.05 -13.42
N CYS A 222 -14.66 -4.29 -12.68
CA CYS A 222 -13.50 -3.56 -13.20
C CYS A 222 -12.26 -4.46 -13.32
N VAL A 223 -12.20 -5.49 -12.49
CA VAL A 223 -11.14 -6.49 -12.42
C VAL A 223 -11.55 -7.70 -13.24
N LYS A 224 -11.65 -7.59 -14.57
CA LYS A 224 -11.83 -8.76 -15.44
C LYS A 224 -10.57 -9.65 -15.56
N GLY A 225 -9.53 -9.39 -14.75
CA GLY A 225 -8.24 -10.07 -14.78
C GLY A 225 -7.89 -10.71 -13.44
N HIS A 226 -7.00 -11.70 -13.46
CA HIS A 226 -6.58 -12.44 -12.26
C HIS A 226 -5.90 -11.50 -11.24
N SER A 227 -6.18 -11.65 -9.93
CA SER A 227 -5.54 -10.87 -8.86
C SER A 227 -4.01 -11.00 -8.84
N THR A 228 -3.49 -12.05 -9.45
CA THR A 228 -2.06 -12.32 -9.60
C THR A 228 -1.36 -11.41 -10.63
N ILE A 229 -2.11 -10.72 -11.50
CA ILE A 229 -1.59 -9.86 -12.57
C ILE A 229 -2.04 -8.39 -12.46
N CYS A 230 -2.71 -8.01 -11.37
CA CYS A 230 -3.16 -6.64 -11.14
C CYS A 230 -3.07 -6.25 -9.66
N ASP A 231 -2.29 -5.22 -9.31
CA ASP A 231 -2.14 -4.80 -7.91
C ASP A 231 -3.40 -4.11 -7.37
N ALA A 232 -4.17 -3.44 -8.23
CA ALA A 232 -5.46 -2.90 -7.83
C ALA A 232 -6.43 -4.01 -7.41
N ALA A 233 -6.47 -5.09 -8.19
CA ALA A 233 -7.24 -6.30 -7.87
C ALA A 233 -6.76 -6.95 -6.58
N SER A 234 -5.44 -7.12 -6.41
CA SER A 234 -4.85 -7.70 -5.21
C SER A 234 -5.16 -6.88 -3.96
N MET A 235 -5.15 -5.54 -4.05
CA MET A 235 -5.51 -4.65 -2.95
C MET A 235 -6.98 -4.80 -2.57
N LEU A 236 -7.89 -4.77 -3.55
CA LEU A 236 -9.32 -4.93 -3.32
C LEU A 236 -9.65 -6.31 -2.75
N ALA A 237 -9.00 -7.37 -3.24
CA ALA A 237 -9.09 -8.73 -2.71
C ALA A 237 -8.65 -8.81 -1.24
N SER A 238 -7.54 -8.15 -0.89
CA SER A 238 -7.03 -8.11 0.48
C SER A 238 -7.98 -7.38 1.44
N PHE A 239 -8.52 -6.23 1.03
CA PHE A 239 -9.54 -5.53 1.81
C PHE A 239 -10.83 -6.35 1.94
N TYR A 240 -11.27 -7.02 0.87
CA TYR A 240 -12.43 -7.91 0.92
C TYR A 240 -12.23 -9.03 1.94
N ALA A 241 -11.11 -9.75 1.85
CA ALA A 241 -10.77 -10.81 2.80
C ALA A 241 -10.69 -10.29 4.25
N SER A 242 -10.11 -9.11 4.45
CA SER A 242 -9.98 -8.51 5.79
C SER A 242 -11.34 -8.10 6.37
N ILE A 243 -12.21 -7.47 5.57
CA ILE A 243 -13.56 -7.06 6.01
C ILE A 243 -14.44 -8.28 6.30
N GLU A 244 -14.37 -9.32 5.45
CA GLU A 244 -15.09 -10.57 5.70
C GLU A 244 -14.61 -11.28 6.97
N ALA A 245 -13.29 -11.30 7.22
CA ALA A 245 -12.68 -11.90 8.40
C ALA A 245 -12.87 -11.09 9.70
N ALA A 246 -13.24 -9.81 9.60
CA ALA A 246 -13.42 -8.94 10.76
C ALA A 246 -14.48 -9.50 11.72
N ASN A 247 -14.14 -9.54 13.01
CA ASN A 247 -14.99 -10.12 14.06
C ASN A 247 -15.63 -9.07 14.97
N ASP A 248 -15.21 -7.81 14.84
CA ASP A 248 -15.73 -6.70 15.61
C ASP A 248 -16.12 -5.50 14.72
N LEU A 249 -17.03 -4.68 15.23
CA LEU A 249 -17.58 -3.53 14.50
C LEU A 249 -16.54 -2.44 14.28
N VAL A 250 -15.62 -2.23 15.23
CA VAL A 250 -14.62 -1.15 15.17
C VAL A 250 -13.64 -1.43 14.05
N GLU A 251 -13.12 -2.66 14.00
CA GLU A 251 -12.26 -3.20 12.95
C GLU A 251 -12.94 -3.10 11.58
N ALA A 252 -14.19 -3.57 11.44
CA ALA A 252 -14.90 -3.52 10.15
C ALA A 252 -15.13 -2.09 9.65
N VAL A 253 -15.52 -1.16 10.53
CA VAL A 253 -15.69 0.26 10.19
C VAL A 253 -14.37 0.91 9.81
N GLN A 254 -13.30 0.62 10.57
CA GLN A 254 -11.95 1.11 10.27
C GLN A 254 -11.48 0.63 8.89
N LEU A 255 -11.60 -0.67 8.61
CA LEU A 255 -11.21 -1.26 7.32
C LEU A 255 -12.03 -0.66 6.16
N HIS A 256 -13.33 -0.43 6.35
CA HIS A 256 -14.18 0.20 5.35
C HIS A 256 -13.76 1.65 5.07
N ARG A 257 -13.53 2.45 6.12
CA ARG A 257 -13.02 3.82 6.00
C ARG A 257 -11.68 3.85 5.26
N ASP A 258 -10.75 3.00 5.66
CA ASP A 258 -9.41 2.94 5.10
C ASP A 258 -9.46 2.51 3.62
N LEU A 259 -10.34 1.58 3.25
CA LEU A 259 -10.62 1.20 1.85
C LEU A 259 -11.12 2.40 1.03
N LEU A 260 -12.14 3.12 1.51
CA LEU A 260 -12.74 4.26 0.82
C LEU A 260 -11.72 5.38 0.58
N ASN A 261 -10.98 5.74 1.63
CA ASN A 261 -9.92 6.74 1.54
C ASN A 261 -8.80 6.27 0.61
N ARG A 262 -8.43 4.99 0.65
CA ARG A 262 -7.39 4.43 -0.24
C ARG A 262 -7.78 4.53 -1.71
N ILE A 263 -9.01 4.16 -2.06
CA ILE A 263 -9.55 4.26 -3.43
C ILE A 263 -9.53 5.71 -3.92
N ALA A 264 -9.95 6.66 -3.08
CA ALA A 264 -9.97 8.08 -3.42
C ALA A 264 -8.56 8.65 -3.63
N LYS A 265 -7.60 8.28 -2.77
CA LYS A 265 -6.19 8.68 -2.85
C LYS A 265 -5.51 8.14 -4.09
N LEU A 266 -5.77 6.88 -4.44
CA LEU A 266 -5.25 6.27 -5.65
C LEU A 266 -5.90 6.79 -6.92
N GLY A 267 -7.02 7.53 -6.83
CA GLY A 267 -7.71 8.11 -7.98
C GLY A 267 -8.65 7.15 -8.69
N TRP A 268 -9.02 6.02 -8.08
CA TRP A 268 -9.91 5.01 -8.67
C TRP A 268 -11.40 5.32 -8.52
N ALA A 269 -11.73 6.43 -7.83
CA ALA A 269 -13.10 6.89 -7.59
C ALA A 269 -13.93 7.03 -8.89
N ALA A 270 -13.37 7.64 -9.94
CA ALA A 270 -14.05 7.83 -11.22
C ALA A 270 -14.46 6.50 -11.87
N MET A 271 -13.55 5.53 -11.86
CA MET A 271 -13.79 4.20 -12.41
C MET A 271 -14.97 3.51 -11.71
N LEU A 272 -14.97 3.51 -10.37
CA LEU A 272 -15.97 2.79 -9.57
C LEU A 272 -17.35 3.46 -9.57
N LEU A 273 -17.43 4.75 -9.93
CA LEU A 273 -18.69 5.43 -10.15
C LEU A 273 -19.40 5.01 -11.46
N GLY A 274 -18.71 4.32 -12.38
CA GLY A 274 -19.33 3.71 -13.56
C GLY A 274 -19.79 4.70 -14.63
N GLU A 275 -19.14 5.85 -14.77
CA GLU A 275 -19.50 6.86 -15.76
C GLU A 275 -19.15 6.47 -17.21
N GLU A 276 -18.31 5.45 -17.40
CA GLU A 276 -17.87 4.96 -18.70
C GLU A 276 -18.48 3.59 -19.06
N GLN A 277 -18.68 3.34 -20.37
CA GLN A 277 -19.41 2.17 -20.88
C GLN A 277 -18.69 0.82 -20.72
N SER A 278 -17.43 0.79 -20.25
CA SER A 278 -16.75 -0.43 -19.79
C SER A 278 -15.52 -0.09 -18.93
N PRO A 279 -15.66 0.09 -17.60
CA PRO A 279 -14.56 0.50 -16.74
C PRO A 279 -13.70 -0.72 -16.39
N THR A 280 -12.88 -1.23 -17.30
CA THR A 280 -12.01 -2.40 -17.03
C THR A 280 -10.55 -2.00 -16.89
N TRP A 281 -9.87 -2.47 -15.83
CA TRP A 281 -8.40 -2.50 -15.80
C TRP A 281 -7.91 -3.60 -16.72
N ASP A 282 -8.03 -3.35 -18.02
CA ASP A 282 -7.67 -4.29 -19.07
C ASP A 282 -6.27 -4.86 -18.82
N ALA A 283 -6.20 -6.20 -18.82
CA ALA A 283 -4.99 -6.95 -18.58
C ALA A 283 -4.68 -7.76 -19.86
N PRO A 284 -4.19 -7.10 -20.94
CA PRO A 284 -3.82 -7.81 -22.15
C PRO A 284 -2.74 -8.86 -21.83
N LEU A 285 -2.88 -10.05 -22.41
CA LEU A 285 -1.87 -11.11 -22.33
C LEU A 285 -1.19 -11.27 -23.70
N LEU A 286 0.06 -11.70 -23.69
CA LEU A 286 0.80 -11.98 -24.91
C LEU A 286 0.61 -13.46 -25.30
N PRO A 287 0.44 -13.82 -26.58
CA PRO A 287 0.60 -15.21 -26.98
C PRO A 287 2.01 -15.73 -26.65
N PRO A 288 2.18 -17.05 -26.42
CA PRO A 288 3.50 -17.63 -26.23
C PRO A 288 4.47 -17.19 -27.34
N PRO A 289 5.58 -16.52 -27.00
CA PRO A 289 6.47 -15.95 -27.99
C PRO A 289 7.21 -17.05 -28.78
N ASN A 290 7.13 -16.97 -30.11
CA ASN A 290 7.91 -17.84 -30.99
C ASN A 290 9.28 -17.21 -31.28
N PHE A 291 10.30 -17.60 -30.52
CA PHE A 291 11.64 -17.04 -30.65
C PHE A 291 12.42 -17.64 -31.81
N SER A 292 12.92 -16.77 -32.69
CA SER A 292 13.78 -17.20 -33.80
C SER A 292 15.18 -17.59 -33.31
N LEU A 293 15.90 -18.42 -34.08
CA LEU A 293 17.30 -18.75 -33.79
C LEU A 293 18.23 -17.52 -33.75
N GLN A 294 17.85 -16.45 -34.45
CA GLN A 294 18.57 -15.17 -34.45
C GLN A 294 18.38 -14.42 -33.13
N HIS A 295 17.20 -14.53 -32.52
CA HIS A 295 16.94 -13.95 -31.20
C HIS A 295 17.87 -14.58 -30.15
N VAL A 296 18.04 -15.91 -30.18
CA VAL A 296 18.99 -16.62 -29.31
C VAL A 296 20.40 -16.03 -29.39
N ALA A 297 20.89 -15.70 -30.59
CA ALA A 297 22.24 -15.14 -30.77
C ALA A 297 22.44 -13.80 -30.02
N SER A 298 21.40 -12.98 -29.93
CA SER A 298 21.45 -11.68 -29.24
C SER A 298 21.56 -11.80 -27.71
N LEU A 299 21.22 -12.98 -27.18
CA LEU A 299 21.23 -13.27 -25.74
C LEU A 299 22.55 -13.91 -25.29
N LEU A 300 23.36 -14.44 -26.21
CA LEU A 300 24.63 -15.10 -25.87
C LEU A 300 25.67 -14.08 -25.39
N ARG A 301 26.31 -14.36 -24.24
CA ARG A 301 27.41 -13.55 -23.69
C ARG A 301 28.78 -14.19 -23.88
N ASN A 302 28.83 -15.51 -23.98
CA ASN A 302 30.06 -16.25 -24.17
C ASN A 302 30.50 -16.23 -25.65
N SER A 303 31.74 -15.81 -25.90
CA SER A 303 32.28 -15.69 -27.26
C SER A 303 32.38 -17.01 -28.01
N LYS A 304 32.65 -18.13 -27.31
CA LYS A 304 32.66 -19.47 -27.91
C LYS A 304 31.26 -19.92 -28.28
N GLU A 305 30.28 -19.68 -27.41
CA GLU A 305 28.86 -19.98 -27.69
C GLU A 305 28.39 -19.18 -28.91
N HIS A 306 28.68 -17.88 -28.95
CA HIS A 306 28.32 -17.02 -30.06
C HIS A 306 28.99 -17.45 -31.37
N MET A 307 30.26 -17.85 -31.34
CA MET A 307 30.99 -18.33 -32.51
C MET A 307 30.38 -19.64 -33.07
N LEU A 308 30.15 -20.63 -32.21
CA LEU A 308 29.61 -21.94 -32.64
C LEU A 308 28.15 -21.82 -33.10
N TRP A 309 27.33 -21.03 -32.40
CA TRP A 309 25.95 -20.77 -32.81
C TRP A 309 25.90 -19.99 -34.14
N GLY A 310 26.82 -19.04 -34.33
CA GLY A 310 26.97 -18.30 -35.59
C GLY A 310 27.20 -19.20 -36.80
N GLN A 311 27.95 -20.29 -36.66
CA GLN A 311 28.16 -21.27 -37.74
C GLN A 311 26.87 -21.99 -38.16
N ILE A 312 25.97 -22.26 -37.20
CA ILE A 312 24.65 -22.85 -37.49
C ILE A 312 23.78 -21.85 -38.25
N LEU A 313 23.76 -20.58 -37.82
CA LEU A 313 22.99 -19.52 -38.45
C LEU A 313 23.46 -19.18 -39.87
N GLN A 314 24.76 -19.25 -40.13
CA GLN A 314 25.36 -18.98 -41.44
C GLN A 314 25.25 -20.17 -42.41
N SER A 315 24.84 -21.34 -41.92
CA SER A 315 24.71 -22.53 -42.75
C SER A 315 23.53 -22.39 -43.72
N LYS A 316 23.77 -22.77 -44.99
CA LYS A 316 22.71 -22.87 -46.01
C LYS A 316 21.84 -24.13 -45.85
N SER A 317 22.24 -25.04 -44.97
CA SER A 317 21.53 -26.29 -44.71
C SER A 317 20.51 -26.13 -43.58
N ASN A 318 19.59 -27.09 -43.45
CA ASN A 318 18.67 -27.16 -42.31
C ASN A 318 19.47 -27.05 -40.99
N SER A 319 18.98 -26.26 -40.04
CA SER A 319 19.62 -25.99 -38.75
C SER A 319 19.99 -27.27 -37.98
N VAL A 320 19.18 -28.34 -38.06
CA VAL A 320 19.49 -29.65 -37.45
C VAL A 320 20.70 -30.31 -38.11
N LEU A 321 20.79 -30.26 -39.45
CA LEU A 321 21.93 -30.82 -40.20
C LEU A 321 23.21 -30.02 -39.91
N ALA A 322 23.09 -28.70 -39.85
CA ALA A 322 24.20 -27.82 -39.49
C ALA A 322 24.71 -28.11 -38.07
N ALA A 323 23.82 -28.21 -37.07
CA ALA A 323 24.20 -28.55 -35.70
C ALA A 323 24.81 -29.96 -35.59
N THR A 324 24.31 -30.93 -36.37
CA THR A 324 24.87 -32.28 -36.42
C THR A 324 26.28 -32.27 -37.02
N ALA A 325 26.50 -31.51 -38.11
CA ALA A 325 27.82 -31.35 -38.71
C ALA A 325 28.79 -30.66 -37.75
N LEU A 326 28.31 -29.66 -37.00
CA LEU A 326 29.07 -28.96 -35.97
C LEU A 326 29.54 -29.92 -34.87
N PHE A 327 28.65 -30.77 -34.35
CA PHE A 327 29.02 -31.76 -33.33
C PHE A 327 30.01 -32.82 -33.85
N LYS A 328 29.92 -33.19 -35.14
CA LYS A 328 30.92 -34.09 -35.75
C LYS A 328 32.31 -33.45 -35.83
N GLN A 329 32.39 -32.11 -35.93
CA GLN A 329 33.65 -31.37 -35.95
C GLN A 329 34.17 -31.08 -34.54
N HIS A 330 33.27 -30.71 -33.64
CA HIS A 330 33.54 -30.36 -32.25
C HIS A 330 32.76 -31.33 -31.34
N ALA A 331 33.39 -32.44 -30.97
CA ALA A 331 32.76 -33.48 -30.13
C ALA A 331 32.75 -33.10 -28.63
N ASP A 332 32.25 -31.90 -28.31
CA ASP A 332 32.20 -31.35 -26.96
C ASP A 332 30.76 -31.08 -26.48
N ALA A 333 30.63 -30.77 -25.19
CA ALA A 333 29.33 -30.52 -24.56
C ALA A 333 28.60 -29.30 -25.15
N LEU A 334 29.34 -28.31 -25.69
CA LEU A 334 28.76 -27.09 -26.23
C LEU A 334 28.17 -27.31 -27.63
N ALA A 335 28.82 -28.08 -28.48
CA ALA A 335 28.23 -28.46 -29.76
C ALA A 335 27.02 -29.40 -29.56
N TRP A 336 27.05 -30.26 -28.53
CA TRP A 336 25.88 -31.06 -28.15
C TRP A 336 24.71 -30.19 -27.68
N ARG A 337 24.97 -29.14 -26.90
CA ARG A 337 23.98 -28.11 -26.50
C ARG A 337 23.27 -27.49 -27.69
N CYS A 338 24.05 -27.04 -28.67
CA CYS A 338 23.51 -26.48 -29.89
C CYS A 338 22.61 -27.48 -30.63
N LEU A 339 23.02 -28.75 -30.71
CA LEU A 339 22.19 -29.80 -31.30
C LEU A 339 20.89 -30.02 -30.51
N MET A 340 20.95 -30.07 -29.19
CA MET A 340 19.77 -30.22 -28.33
C MET A 340 18.77 -29.07 -28.54
N ARG A 341 19.25 -27.82 -28.56
CA ARG A 341 18.41 -26.63 -28.75
C ARG A 341 17.65 -26.64 -30.08
N VAL A 342 18.27 -27.14 -31.15
CA VAL A 342 17.70 -27.11 -32.50
C VAL A 342 16.92 -28.38 -32.86
N ALA A 343 17.37 -29.55 -32.38
CA ALA A 343 16.77 -30.84 -32.71
C ALA A 343 15.70 -31.28 -31.71
N GLY A 344 15.62 -30.64 -30.54
CA GLY A 344 14.73 -30.96 -29.43
C GLY A 344 13.27 -30.60 -29.66
N THR A 345 12.63 -31.12 -30.71
CA THR A 345 11.27 -30.70 -31.10
C THR A 345 10.14 -31.42 -30.35
N THR A 346 10.43 -32.55 -29.69
CA THR A 346 9.44 -33.34 -28.94
C THR A 346 10.06 -33.86 -27.65
N THR A 347 9.23 -34.11 -26.62
CA THR A 347 9.68 -34.62 -25.31
C THR A 347 10.47 -35.92 -25.43
N GLU A 348 10.03 -36.88 -26.26
CA GLU A 348 10.73 -38.15 -26.48
C GLU A 348 12.13 -37.95 -27.10
N ARG A 349 12.21 -37.08 -28.12
CA ARG A 349 13.48 -36.80 -28.80
C ARG A 349 14.45 -36.07 -27.88
N LEU A 350 13.94 -35.14 -27.08
CA LEU A 350 14.70 -34.44 -26.04
C LEU A 350 15.20 -35.40 -24.98
N LEU A 351 14.37 -36.34 -24.52
CA LEU A 351 14.75 -37.32 -23.52
C LEU A 351 15.88 -38.21 -24.04
N TRP A 352 15.78 -38.65 -25.30
CA TRP A 352 16.85 -39.39 -25.96
C TRP A 352 18.15 -38.57 -26.05
N LEU A 353 18.06 -37.32 -26.52
CA LEU A 353 19.22 -36.43 -26.66
C LEU A 353 19.88 -36.13 -25.31
N ALA A 354 19.08 -35.88 -24.27
CA ALA A 354 19.58 -35.61 -22.93
C ALA A 354 20.24 -36.87 -22.32
N THR A 355 19.61 -38.04 -22.46
CA THR A 355 20.18 -39.31 -21.99
C THR A 355 21.51 -39.63 -22.66
N ARG A 356 21.61 -39.45 -23.99
CA ARG A 356 22.87 -39.62 -24.73
C ARG A 356 23.89 -38.56 -24.36
N GLY A 357 23.46 -37.32 -24.17
CA GLY A 357 24.31 -36.25 -23.67
C GLY A 357 24.94 -36.58 -22.32
N LEU A 358 24.16 -37.13 -21.38
CA LEU A 358 24.67 -37.52 -20.06
C LEU A 358 25.70 -38.64 -20.14
N ALA A 359 25.52 -39.59 -21.05
CA ALA A 359 26.51 -40.65 -21.26
C ALA A 359 27.84 -40.11 -21.81
N LEU A 360 27.79 -39.07 -22.66
CA LEU A 360 28.98 -38.45 -23.26
C LEU A 360 29.64 -37.42 -22.34
N PHE A 361 28.84 -36.65 -21.60
CA PHE A 361 29.27 -35.49 -20.82
C PHE A 361 28.62 -35.50 -19.42
N PRO A 362 28.96 -36.48 -18.57
CA PRO A 362 28.25 -36.72 -17.31
C PRO A 362 28.42 -35.60 -16.26
N THR A 363 29.41 -34.73 -16.41
CA THR A 363 29.68 -33.61 -15.48
C THR A 363 29.12 -32.28 -15.97
N SER A 364 28.40 -32.24 -17.09
CA SER A 364 27.78 -31.01 -17.60
C SER A 364 26.53 -30.65 -16.79
N PRO A 365 26.52 -29.53 -16.04
CA PRO A 365 25.34 -29.11 -15.27
C PRO A 365 24.14 -28.80 -16.19
N PHE A 366 24.38 -28.23 -17.37
CA PHE A 366 23.34 -27.96 -18.37
C PHE A 366 22.65 -29.25 -18.87
N ILE A 367 23.41 -30.29 -19.23
CA ILE A 367 22.82 -31.51 -19.80
C ILE A 367 21.98 -32.20 -18.73
N ARG A 368 22.45 -32.20 -17.48
CA ARG A 368 21.71 -32.70 -16.32
C ARG A 368 20.42 -31.95 -16.07
N LEU A 369 20.47 -30.62 -16.10
CA LEU A 369 19.28 -29.79 -15.99
C LEU A 369 18.29 -30.10 -17.11
N SER A 370 18.77 -30.23 -18.36
CA SER A 370 17.92 -30.57 -19.50
C SER A 370 17.29 -31.95 -19.36
N TYR A 371 18.05 -32.94 -18.90
CA TYR A 371 17.53 -34.27 -18.62
C TYR A 371 16.44 -34.24 -17.56
N LEU A 372 16.69 -33.57 -16.44
CA LEU A 372 15.73 -33.43 -15.34
C LEU A 372 14.47 -32.68 -15.78
N SER A 373 14.60 -31.54 -16.47
CA SER A 373 13.46 -30.77 -16.99
C SER A 373 12.58 -31.62 -17.91
N VAL A 374 13.19 -32.41 -18.80
CA VAL A 374 12.44 -33.29 -19.71
C VAL A 374 11.80 -34.45 -18.95
N LEU A 375 12.46 -35.00 -17.94
CA LEU A 375 11.94 -36.07 -17.08
C LEU A 375 10.69 -35.62 -16.31
N LEU A 376 10.70 -34.40 -15.77
CA LEU A 376 9.55 -33.79 -15.11
C LEU A 376 8.38 -33.59 -16.09
N LYS A 377 8.67 -33.29 -17.37
CA LYS A 377 7.65 -33.14 -18.43
C LYS A 377 7.18 -34.47 -19.02
N SER A 378 7.91 -35.58 -18.87
CA SER A 378 7.58 -36.88 -19.48
C SER A 378 6.60 -37.72 -18.66
N GLY A 379 6.13 -37.24 -17.50
CA GLY A 379 5.19 -37.98 -16.66
C GLY A 379 5.81 -39.17 -15.94
N CYS A 380 7.12 -39.13 -15.69
CA CYS A 380 7.83 -40.16 -14.91
C CYS A 380 7.36 -40.19 -13.45
N ALA A 381 7.64 -41.29 -12.75
CA ALA A 381 7.28 -41.41 -11.35
C ALA A 381 8.00 -40.35 -10.52
N VAL A 382 7.29 -39.78 -9.54
CA VAL A 382 7.82 -38.76 -8.63
C VAL A 382 9.13 -39.21 -7.95
N SER A 383 9.19 -40.48 -7.54
CA SER A 383 10.38 -41.09 -6.93
C SER A 383 11.61 -40.99 -7.84
N ASP A 384 11.44 -41.27 -9.13
CA ASP A 384 12.53 -41.27 -10.11
C ASP A 384 13.03 -39.86 -10.35
N CYS A 385 12.12 -38.88 -10.42
CA CYS A 385 12.47 -37.47 -10.55
C CYS A 385 13.28 -36.96 -9.35
N VAL A 386 12.88 -37.32 -8.12
CA VAL A 386 13.60 -36.96 -6.89
C VAL A 386 14.98 -37.64 -6.84
N GLU A 387 15.07 -38.93 -7.17
CA GLU A 387 16.33 -39.67 -7.19
C GLU A 387 17.31 -39.13 -8.23
N VAL A 388 16.84 -38.85 -9.44
CA VAL A 388 17.65 -38.25 -10.52
C VAL A 388 18.13 -36.85 -10.13
N CYS A 389 17.29 -36.05 -9.48
CA CYS A 389 17.66 -34.73 -8.98
C CYS A 389 18.78 -34.83 -7.94
N LEU A 390 18.60 -35.66 -6.90
CA LEU A 390 19.59 -35.84 -5.82
C LEU A 390 20.90 -36.41 -6.33
N SER A 391 20.86 -37.45 -7.18
CA SER A 391 22.07 -38.05 -7.75
C SER A 391 22.84 -37.08 -8.65
N SER A 392 22.13 -36.27 -9.44
CA SER A 392 22.73 -35.23 -10.28
C SER A 392 23.34 -34.11 -9.44
N ALA A 393 22.63 -33.64 -8.41
CA ALA A 393 23.11 -32.63 -7.49
C ALA A 393 24.36 -33.12 -6.73
N GLN A 394 24.35 -34.35 -6.21
CA GLN A 394 25.50 -34.92 -5.51
C GLN A 394 26.71 -35.04 -6.43
N LEU A 395 26.55 -35.61 -7.63
CA LEU A 395 27.67 -35.77 -8.56
C LEU A 395 28.31 -34.42 -8.90
N LEU A 396 27.50 -33.42 -9.24
CA LEU A 396 28.00 -32.08 -9.57
C LEU A 396 28.66 -31.41 -8.35
N SER A 397 28.12 -31.64 -7.15
CA SER A 397 28.69 -31.13 -5.91
C SER A 397 30.05 -31.75 -5.61
N ASP A 398 30.21 -33.06 -5.82
CA ASP A 398 31.48 -33.77 -5.65
C ASP A 398 32.54 -33.23 -6.62
N GLN A 399 32.15 -32.96 -7.88
CA GLN A 399 33.03 -32.36 -8.88
C GLN A 399 33.41 -30.91 -8.54
N ALA A 400 32.45 -30.10 -8.07
CA ALA A 400 32.70 -28.73 -7.62
C ALA A 400 33.64 -28.69 -6.41
N ALA A 401 33.49 -29.64 -5.47
CA ALA A 401 34.41 -29.78 -4.36
C ALA A 401 35.84 -30.06 -4.85
N VAL A 402 36.02 -31.04 -5.74
CA VAL A 402 37.33 -31.38 -6.32
C VAL A 402 37.95 -30.18 -7.06
N ALA A 403 37.17 -29.47 -7.86
CA ALA A 403 37.62 -28.27 -8.59
C ALA A 403 38.06 -27.15 -7.63
N THR A 404 37.27 -26.91 -6.58
CA THR A 404 37.58 -25.89 -5.56
C THR A 404 38.89 -26.20 -4.82
N TYR A 405 39.09 -27.44 -4.37
CA TYR A 405 40.31 -27.86 -3.68
C TYR A 405 41.55 -27.90 -4.59
N SER A 406 41.37 -28.04 -5.89
CA SER A 406 42.46 -28.02 -6.88
C SER A 406 42.75 -26.62 -7.43
N HIS A 407 42.08 -25.58 -6.92
CA HIS A 407 42.13 -24.20 -7.43
C HIS A 407 41.83 -24.09 -8.93
N GLN A 408 41.01 -25.01 -9.45
CA GLN A 408 40.58 -25.01 -10.84
C GLN A 408 39.22 -24.31 -10.96
N ASP A 409 39.17 -23.33 -11.88
CA ASP A 409 37.94 -22.73 -12.42
C ASP A 409 36.82 -22.43 -11.40
N THR A 410 37.04 -21.39 -10.58
CA THR A 410 36.05 -20.90 -9.59
C THR A 410 34.74 -20.48 -10.24
N GLN A 411 34.78 -19.97 -11.48
CA GLN A 411 33.61 -19.57 -12.23
C GLN A 411 32.71 -20.78 -12.57
N TRP A 412 33.30 -21.92 -12.94
CA TRP A 412 32.55 -23.13 -13.18
C TRP A 412 31.84 -23.64 -11.92
N CYS A 413 32.48 -23.56 -10.75
CA CYS A 413 31.89 -23.98 -9.47
C CYS A 413 30.66 -23.13 -9.11
N GLU A 414 30.76 -21.81 -9.28
CA GLU A 414 29.65 -20.88 -9.04
C GLU A 414 28.48 -21.10 -10.01
N VAL A 415 28.76 -21.33 -11.29
CA VAL A 415 27.72 -21.66 -12.27
C VAL A 415 27.08 -22.99 -11.90
N THR A 416 27.86 -24.01 -11.58
CA THR A 416 27.36 -25.34 -11.18
C THR A 416 26.44 -25.25 -9.97
N ALA A 417 26.80 -24.49 -8.94
CA ALA A 417 25.96 -24.29 -7.76
C ALA A 417 24.59 -23.66 -8.11
N ARG A 418 24.55 -22.72 -9.07
CA ARG A 418 23.28 -22.11 -9.55
C ARG A 418 22.40 -23.10 -10.28
N TYR A 419 22.98 -23.93 -11.15
CA TYR A 419 22.23 -25.00 -11.83
C TYR A 419 21.71 -26.04 -10.83
N VAL A 420 22.52 -26.44 -9.85
CA VAL A 420 22.10 -27.36 -8.78
C VAL A 420 20.94 -26.79 -7.98
N ALA A 421 21.02 -25.52 -7.57
CA ALA A 421 19.94 -24.86 -6.86
C ALA A 421 18.64 -24.82 -7.69
N TYR A 422 18.71 -24.49 -8.98
CA TYR A 422 17.55 -24.48 -9.87
C TYR A 422 16.95 -25.88 -10.09
N MET A 423 17.79 -26.91 -10.27
CA MET A 423 17.35 -28.31 -10.38
C MET A 423 16.56 -28.77 -9.17
N ILE A 424 17.01 -28.41 -7.96
CA ILE A 424 16.32 -28.77 -6.71
C ILE A 424 15.01 -27.99 -6.60
N ALA A 425 15.04 -26.69 -6.85
CA ALA A 425 13.86 -25.83 -6.78
C ALA A 425 12.75 -26.29 -7.75
N MET A 426 13.09 -26.52 -9.02
CA MET A 426 12.11 -26.94 -10.03
C MET A 426 11.53 -28.32 -9.73
N THR A 427 12.36 -29.26 -9.25
CA THR A 427 11.89 -30.60 -8.88
C THR A 427 10.95 -30.52 -7.68
N CYS A 428 11.31 -29.75 -6.66
CA CYS A 428 10.49 -29.55 -5.48
C CYS A 428 9.12 -28.95 -5.83
N VAL A 429 9.09 -27.90 -6.66
CA VAL A 429 7.84 -27.25 -7.10
C VAL A 429 6.97 -28.19 -7.93
N HIS A 430 7.58 -29.01 -8.78
CA HIS A 430 6.84 -29.98 -9.59
C HIS A 430 6.28 -31.15 -8.77
N VAL A 431 7.05 -31.63 -7.78
CA VAL A 431 6.68 -32.81 -6.97
C VAL A 431 5.68 -32.47 -5.88
N ALA A 432 5.79 -31.28 -5.25
CA ALA A 432 4.97 -30.92 -4.09
C ALA A 432 3.43 -31.07 -4.27
N PRO A 433 2.83 -30.77 -5.44
CA PRO A 433 1.40 -31.00 -5.66
C PRO A 433 1.00 -32.49 -5.68
N ALA A 434 1.88 -33.37 -6.14
CA ALA A 434 1.61 -34.81 -6.29
C ALA A 434 1.99 -35.61 -5.04
N ASP A 435 3.12 -35.28 -4.42
CA ASP A 435 3.65 -35.93 -3.22
C ASP A 435 4.40 -34.91 -2.34
N PRO A 436 3.71 -34.27 -1.39
CA PRO A 436 4.31 -33.29 -0.47
C PRO A 436 5.40 -33.90 0.42
N GLU A 437 5.31 -35.19 0.75
CA GLU A 437 6.27 -35.85 1.63
C GLU A 437 7.58 -36.16 0.86
N ALA A 438 7.48 -36.57 -0.41
CA ALA A 438 8.66 -36.71 -1.27
C ALA A 438 9.36 -35.35 -1.51
N ALA A 439 8.61 -34.27 -1.71
CA ALA A 439 9.17 -32.92 -1.79
C ALA A 439 9.84 -32.48 -0.48
N THR A 440 9.24 -32.83 0.67
CA THR A 440 9.81 -32.58 1.99
C THR A 440 11.13 -33.33 2.16
N GLY A 441 11.16 -34.63 1.84
CA GLY A 441 12.36 -35.46 1.91
C GLY A 441 13.49 -34.99 0.99
N LEU A 442 13.15 -34.50 -0.23
CA LEU A 442 14.11 -33.86 -1.13
C LEU A 442 14.76 -32.65 -0.47
N LEU A 443 13.96 -31.75 0.12
CA LEU A 443 14.47 -30.54 0.77
C LEU A 443 15.29 -30.87 2.02
N GLU A 444 14.84 -31.80 2.86
CA GLU A 444 15.57 -32.25 4.06
C GLU A 444 16.96 -32.77 3.71
N ALA A 445 17.06 -33.62 2.69
CA ALA A 445 18.33 -34.17 2.21
C ALA A 445 19.33 -33.08 1.77
N VAL A 446 18.82 -31.91 1.36
CA VAL A 446 19.61 -30.77 0.89
C VAL A 446 19.94 -29.79 2.01
N VAL A 447 18.97 -29.46 2.89
CA VAL A 447 19.10 -28.34 3.83
C VAL A 447 19.52 -28.75 5.25
N GLU A 448 19.27 -29.99 5.67
CA GLU A 448 19.58 -30.42 7.05
C GLU A 448 21.06 -30.75 7.26
N LEU A 449 21.77 -31.11 6.20
CA LEU A 449 23.21 -31.34 6.21
C LEU A 449 23.92 -30.33 5.29
N PRO A 450 24.08 -29.05 5.73
CA PRO A 450 24.77 -28.04 4.95
C PRO A 450 26.17 -28.50 4.51
N GLY A 451 26.50 -28.26 3.25
CA GLY A 451 27.78 -28.61 2.65
C GLY A 451 27.83 -29.98 1.95
N ARG A 452 26.79 -30.80 2.06
CA ARG A 452 26.67 -32.05 1.27
C ARG A 452 26.41 -31.76 -0.21
N ILE A 453 25.57 -30.76 -0.48
CA ILE A 453 25.24 -30.29 -1.81
C ILE A 453 25.84 -28.89 -1.99
N CYS A 454 26.48 -28.65 -3.13
CA CYS A 454 27.11 -27.40 -3.50
C CYS A 454 26.02 -26.35 -3.80
N LEU A 455 25.71 -25.53 -2.80
CA LEU A 455 24.75 -24.44 -2.88
C LEU A 455 25.41 -23.12 -2.46
N LEU A 456 24.99 -22.05 -3.12
CA LEU A 456 25.29 -20.70 -2.65
C LEU A 456 24.43 -20.38 -1.42
N PRO A 457 24.91 -19.51 -0.49
CA PRO A 457 24.22 -19.23 0.77
C PRO A 457 22.74 -18.84 0.61
N LEU A 458 22.42 -17.97 -0.36
CA LEU A 458 21.04 -17.54 -0.62
C LEU A 458 20.14 -18.69 -1.08
N ALA A 459 20.63 -19.58 -1.94
CA ALA A 459 19.85 -20.75 -2.36
C ALA A 459 19.52 -21.66 -1.18
N LEU A 460 20.48 -21.88 -0.27
CA LEU A 460 20.24 -22.67 0.95
C LEU A 460 19.17 -22.03 1.86
N GLN A 461 19.20 -20.71 2.04
CA GLN A 461 18.17 -20.00 2.79
C GLN A 461 16.80 -20.12 2.12
N ASN A 462 16.72 -19.88 0.80
CA ASN A 462 15.47 -19.93 0.05
C ASN A 462 14.85 -21.33 0.04
N LEU A 463 15.66 -22.38 -0.13
CA LEU A 463 15.20 -23.78 -0.03
C LEU A 463 14.78 -24.14 1.40
N THR A 464 15.38 -23.51 2.42
CA THR A 464 14.89 -23.66 3.80
C THR A 464 13.53 -23.00 3.98
N LEU A 465 13.26 -21.85 3.35
CA LEU A 465 11.93 -21.24 3.36
C LEU A 465 10.91 -22.11 2.62
N PHE A 466 11.29 -22.79 1.54
CA PHE A 466 10.43 -23.78 0.88
C PHE A 466 10.06 -24.90 1.86
N LEU A 467 11.03 -25.41 2.64
CA LEU A 467 10.78 -26.44 3.64
C LEU A 467 9.85 -25.95 4.75
N VAL A 468 10.05 -24.70 5.23
CA VAL A 468 9.17 -24.07 6.23
C VAL A 468 7.74 -23.99 5.72
N VAL A 469 7.53 -23.51 4.50
CA VAL A 469 6.20 -23.40 3.89
C VAL A 469 5.58 -24.78 3.71
N LEU A 470 6.31 -25.72 3.10
CA LEU A 470 5.80 -27.06 2.83
C LEU A 470 5.42 -27.80 4.13
N ARG A 471 6.20 -27.67 5.21
CA ARG A 471 5.84 -28.25 6.51
C ARG A 471 4.60 -27.59 7.14
N GLN A 472 4.46 -26.28 7.00
CA GLN A 472 3.34 -25.53 7.56
C GLN A 472 2.02 -25.74 6.79
N THR A 473 2.06 -25.69 5.46
CA THR A 473 0.87 -25.64 4.60
C THR A 473 0.63 -26.93 3.80
N LYS A 474 1.61 -27.84 3.78
CA LYS A 474 1.63 -29.05 2.93
C LYS A 474 1.56 -28.76 1.43
N ARG A 475 1.77 -27.52 1.01
CA ARG A 475 1.69 -27.08 -0.40
C ARG A 475 2.71 -26.00 -0.71
N LEU A 476 3.16 -25.95 -1.97
CA LEU A 476 3.96 -24.86 -2.54
C LEU A 476 3.17 -24.11 -3.61
N GLU A 477 1.92 -23.77 -3.30
CA GLU A 477 1.07 -22.99 -4.21
C GLU A 477 1.69 -21.61 -4.49
N GLY A 478 1.67 -21.19 -5.76
CA GLY A 478 2.23 -19.91 -6.20
C GLY A 478 3.77 -19.85 -6.31
N VAL A 479 4.52 -20.88 -5.88
CA VAL A 479 5.99 -20.85 -5.89
C VAL A 479 6.58 -20.92 -7.30
N GLY A 480 5.87 -21.53 -8.26
CA GLY A 480 6.29 -21.56 -9.68
C GLY A 480 6.37 -20.18 -10.36
N VAL A 481 5.90 -19.14 -9.69
CA VAL A 481 5.88 -17.73 -10.12
C VAL A 481 7.14 -16.99 -9.64
N LEU A 482 7.83 -17.55 -8.65
CA LEU A 482 9.05 -16.94 -8.12
C LEU A 482 10.19 -17.08 -9.14
N PRO A 483 11.23 -16.22 -9.07
CA PRO A 483 12.37 -16.27 -9.97
C PRO A 483 13.28 -17.43 -9.59
N LEU A 484 12.83 -18.67 -9.83
CA LEU A 484 13.51 -19.90 -9.43
C LEU A 484 14.91 -20.01 -10.05
N ALA A 485 15.12 -19.49 -11.26
CA ALA A 485 16.44 -19.47 -11.88
C ALA A 485 17.41 -18.49 -11.19
N SER A 486 16.87 -17.49 -10.47
CA SER A 486 17.62 -16.55 -9.64
C SER A 486 17.57 -16.89 -8.14
N ILE A 487 17.21 -18.12 -7.77
CA ILE A 487 17.12 -18.57 -6.36
C ILE A 487 18.45 -18.42 -5.60
N SER A 488 19.57 -18.35 -6.31
CA SER A 488 20.90 -18.17 -5.72
C SER A 488 21.31 -16.70 -5.57
N ASP A 489 20.59 -15.78 -6.20
CA ASP A 489 20.99 -14.38 -6.35
C ASP A 489 19.99 -13.43 -5.67
N VAL A 490 18.75 -13.88 -5.46
CA VAL A 490 17.67 -13.08 -4.87
C VAL A 490 17.16 -13.75 -3.62
N ALA A 491 16.98 -12.98 -2.55
CA ALA A 491 16.52 -13.49 -1.28
C ALA A 491 14.98 -13.51 -1.20
N PHE A 492 14.43 -14.63 -0.73
CA PHE A 492 13.01 -14.78 -0.44
C PHE A 492 12.72 -14.49 1.04
N SER A 493 11.47 -14.18 1.31
CA SER A 493 10.89 -14.08 2.66
C SER A 493 9.56 -14.81 2.71
N LEU A 494 9.10 -15.16 3.92
CA LEU A 494 7.69 -15.50 4.10
C LEU A 494 6.84 -14.28 3.68
N GLY A 495 5.72 -14.50 2.99
CA GLY A 495 4.82 -13.44 2.53
C GLY A 495 3.59 -13.28 3.42
N GLU A 496 2.70 -12.35 3.06
CA GLU A 496 1.43 -12.12 3.77
C GLU A 496 0.50 -13.36 3.76
N GLY A 497 0.62 -14.22 2.74
CA GLY A 497 -0.12 -15.48 2.65
C GLY A 497 0.36 -16.57 3.61
N PHE A 498 1.42 -16.33 4.39
CA PHE A 498 1.91 -17.31 5.34
C PHE A 498 1.06 -17.31 6.64
N PRO A 499 0.71 -18.48 7.21
CA PRO A 499 -0.08 -18.54 8.43
C PRO A 499 0.58 -17.82 9.63
N HIS A 500 -0.16 -16.93 10.30
CA HIS A 500 0.30 -16.09 11.43
C HIS A 500 0.65 -16.84 12.74
N ARG A 501 0.73 -18.18 12.69
CA ARG A 501 1.12 -19.05 13.81
C ARG A 501 1.96 -20.21 13.28
N PRO A 502 3.28 -20.01 13.13
CA PRO A 502 4.17 -21.08 12.69
C PRO A 502 4.18 -22.20 13.72
N GLN A 503 4.27 -23.45 13.26
CA GLN A 503 4.58 -24.58 14.12
C GLN A 503 5.97 -24.40 14.76
N GLU A 504 6.19 -25.00 15.93
CA GLU A 504 7.46 -24.87 16.68
C GLU A 504 8.67 -25.26 15.82
N GLU A 505 8.50 -26.29 14.99
CA GLU A 505 9.53 -26.77 14.06
C GLU A 505 9.92 -25.73 12.99
N CYS A 506 8.96 -24.94 12.48
CA CYS A 506 9.23 -23.83 11.58
C CYS A 506 10.08 -22.76 12.28
N GLY A 507 9.76 -22.44 13.54
CA GLY A 507 10.58 -21.53 14.36
C GLY A 507 12.00 -22.06 14.58
N ARG A 508 12.17 -23.37 14.75
CA ARG A 508 13.50 -24.01 14.87
C ARG A 508 14.30 -23.90 13.57
N LEU A 509 13.69 -24.09 12.40
CA LEU A 509 14.35 -23.95 11.10
C LEU A 509 14.85 -22.51 10.87
N LEU A 510 14.01 -21.50 11.14
CA LEU A 510 14.41 -20.09 11.04
C LEU A 510 15.52 -19.73 12.04
N SER A 511 15.44 -20.23 13.27
CA SER A 511 16.49 -20.04 14.28
C SER A 511 17.82 -20.70 13.87
N ARG A 512 17.76 -21.91 13.28
CA ARG A 512 18.93 -22.60 12.73
C ARG A 512 19.60 -21.76 11.64
N GLN A 513 18.82 -21.11 10.79
CA GLN A 513 19.36 -20.22 9.76
C GLN A 513 20.09 -19.00 10.35
N LEU A 514 19.55 -18.35 11.38
CA LEU A 514 20.25 -17.25 12.06
C LEU A 514 21.60 -17.68 12.66
N ASN A 515 21.65 -18.89 13.23
CA ASN A 515 22.90 -19.46 13.75
C ASN A 515 23.90 -19.74 12.61
N LEU A 516 23.44 -20.31 11.50
CA LEU A 516 24.27 -20.54 10.31
C LEU A 516 24.86 -19.23 9.78
N LEU A 517 24.07 -18.15 9.71
CA LEU A 517 24.55 -16.84 9.26
C LEU A 517 25.64 -16.26 10.16
N THR A 518 25.58 -16.54 11.46
CA THR A 518 26.63 -16.15 12.41
C THR A 518 27.93 -16.91 12.11
N LEU A 519 27.83 -18.20 11.81
CA LEU A 519 28.98 -19.02 11.40
C LEU A 519 29.55 -18.54 10.05
N CYS A 520 28.71 -18.27 9.06
CA CYS A 520 29.10 -17.74 7.77
C CYS A 520 29.87 -16.43 7.89
N ALA A 521 29.39 -15.49 8.71
CA ALA A 521 30.09 -14.24 8.99
C ALA A 521 31.46 -14.49 9.65
N SER A 522 31.53 -15.42 10.61
CA SER A 522 32.80 -15.79 11.27
C SER A 522 33.80 -16.47 10.32
N ALA A 523 33.30 -17.13 9.27
CA ALA A 523 34.10 -17.77 8.24
C ALA A 523 34.56 -16.82 7.12
N GLY A 524 34.22 -15.52 7.21
CA GLY A 524 34.64 -14.51 6.24
C GLY A 524 33.78 -14.42 4.98
N ILE A 525 32.55 -14.97 4.98
CA ILE A 525 31.58 -14.70 3.91
C ILE A 525 31.24 -13.20 3.91
N ASP A 526 30.99 -12.66 2.71
CA ASP A 526 30.68 -11.24 2.51
C ASP A 526 29.67 -10.70 3.53
N THR A 527 30.04 -9.58 4.15
CA THR A 527 29.25 -8.98 5.22
C THR A 527 27.94 -8.41 4.70
N ALA A 528 27.90 -7.86 3.49
CA ALA A 528 26.67 -7.31 2.93
C ALA A 528 25.67 -8.42 2.62
N LEU A 529 26.15 -9.54 2.07
CA LEU A 529 25.35 -10.74 1.82
C LEU A 529 24.77 -11.32 3.11
N THR A 530 25.61 -11.53 4.14
CA THR A 530 25.15 -12.10 5.42
C THR A 530 24.19 -11.19 6.18
N GLU A 531 24.38 -9.87 6.12
CA GLU A 531 23.42 -8.88 6.65
C GLU A 531 22.09 -8.90 5.87
N CYS A 532 22.14 -8.99 4.54
CA CYS A 532 20.93 -9.12 3.71
C CYS A 532 20.17 -10.39 4.07
N MET A 533 20.83 -11.54 4.09
CA MET A 533 20.21 -12.81 4.50
C MET A 533 19.56 -12.71 5.88
N ARG A 534 20.25 -12.10 6.85
CA ARG A 534 19.74 -11.91 8.21
C ARG A 534 18.48 -11.05 8.26
N SER A 535 18.45 -9.94 7.52
CA SER A 535 17.25 -9.08 7.48
C SER A 535 16.05 -9.83 6.91
N ARG A 536 16.23 -10.70 5.91
CA ARG A 536 15.13 -11.51 5.33
C ARG A 536 14.59 -12.58 6.27
N VAL A 537 15.45 -13.20 7.07
CA VAL A 537 15.00 -14.12 8.13
C VAL A 537 14.20 -13.36 9.18
N HIS A 538 14.64 -12.16 9.59
CA HIS A 538 13.87 -11.34 10.51
C HIS A 538 12.55 -10.83 9.93
N LEU A 539 12.52 -10.44 8.66
CA LEU A 539 11.28 -10.08 7.95
C LEU A 539 10.31 -11.26 7.93
N SER A 540 10.82 -12.47 7.66
CA SER A 540 10.03 -13.70 7.69
C SER A 540 9.46 -13.99 9.08
N LEU A 541 10.23 -13.73 10.14
CA LEU A 541 9.76 -13.84 11.52
C LEU A 541 8.66 -12.81 11.81
N MET A 542 8.79 -11.57 11.33
CA MET A 542 7.74 -10.55 11.50
C MET A 542 6.44 -10.97 10.83
N HIS A 543 6.47 -11.49 9.60
CA HIS A 543 5.26 -11.99 8.94
C HIS A 543 4.66 -13.21 9.64
N ALA A 544 5.49 -14.13 10.11
CA ALA A 544 5.03 -15.32 10.82
C ALA A 544 4.39 -14.98 12.18
N PHE A 545 4.79 -13.89 12.83
CA PHE A 545 4.28 -13.46 14.13
C PHE A 545 3.44 -12.17 14.05
N SER A 546 2.92 -11.81 12.88
CA SER A 546 2.19 -10.55 12.69
C SER A 546 0.90 -10.47 13.51
N ALA A 547 0.40 -11.56 14.08
CA ALA A 547 -0.74 -11.53 15.00
C ALA A 547 -0.38 -11.09 16.45
N ASP A 548 0.90 -11.00 16.80
CA ASP A 548 1.36 -10.67 18.16
C ASP A 548 2.33 -9.49 18.14
N ALA A 549 1.81 -8.30 18.48
CA ALA A 549 2.58 -7.07 18.52
C ALA A 549 3.75 -7.11 19.51
N GLN A 550 3.61 -7.80 20.65
CA GLN A 550 4.68 -7.86 21.65
C GLN A 550 5.86 -8.67 21.10
N LEU A 551 5.60 -9.71 20.31
CA LEU A 551 6.64 -10.47 19.64
C LEU A 551 7.31 -9.66 18.53
N LEU A 552 6.57 -8.87 17.76
CA LEU A 552 7.15 -7.98 16.76
C LEU A 552 8.10 -6.95 17.38
N ASP A 553 7.68 -6.29 18.47
CA ASP A 553 8.51 -5.34 19.20
C ASP A 553 9.79 -6.01 19.71
N GLN A 554 9.68 -7.23 20.23
CA GLN A 554 10.84 -8.01 20.66
C GLN A 554 11.78 -8.40 19.52
N ILE A 555 11.24 -8.76 18.35
CA ILE A 555 12.04 -9.08 17.16
C ILE A 555 12.83 -7.85 16.73
N LEU A 556 12.19 -6.67 16.66
CA LEU A 556 12.86 -5.42 16.29
C LEU A 556 13.94 -5.02 17.30
N VAL A 557 13.65 -5.09 18.60
CA VAL A 557 14.61 -4.72 19.65
C VAL A 557 15.82 -5.66 19.68
N LYS A 558 15.62 -6.95 19.40
CA LYS A 558 16.68 -7.97 19.42
C LYS A 558 17.38 -8.16 18.06
N CYS A 559 16.95 -7.44 17.02
CA CYS A 559 17.46 -7.57 15.67
C CYS A 559 18.91 -7.04 15.59
N PRO A 560 19.92 -7.87 15.29
CA PRO A 560 21.30 -7.43 15.17
C PRO A 560 21.66 -6.97 13.76
N VAL A 561 20.67 -6.61 12.92
CA VAL A 561 20.90 -6.14 11.54
C VAL A 561 21.50 -4.74 11.56
N ARG A 562 22.60 -4.57 10.83
CA ARG A 562 23.34 -3.31 10.73
C ARG A 562 23.24 -2.65 9.37
N SER A 563 22.79 -3.40 8.35
CA SER A 563 22.66 -2.85 7.00
C SER A 563 21.51 -1.85 6.92
N VAL A 564 21.76 -0.71 6.25
CA VAL A 564 20.75 0.33 6.02
C VAL A 564 19.54 -0.22 5.25
N VAL A 565 19.80 -1.05 4.22
CA VAL A 565 18.75 -1.68 3.41
C VAL A 565 17.92 -2.64 4.26
N GLY A 566 18.58 -3.51 5.04
CA GLY A 566 17.89 -4.47 5.90
C GLY A 566 17.05 -3.81 6.99
N LEU A 567 17.56 -2.75 7.62
CA LEU A 567 16.80 -1.98 8.61
C LEU A 567 15.60 -1.27 7.97
N ALA A 568 15.77 -0.69 6.79
CA ALA A 568 14.67 -0.03 6.09
C ALA A 568 13.54 -1.01 5.77
N ASP A 569 13.85 -2.23 5.33
CA ASP A 569 12.83 -3.24 5.03
C ASP A 569 12.07 -3.69 6.29
N LEU A 570 12.75 -3.88 7.42
CA LEU A 570 12.10 -4.21 8.70
C LEU A 570 11.20 -3.09 9.22
N TRP A 571 11.65 -1.83 9.10
CA TRP A 571 10.86 -0.67 9.50
C TRP A 571 9.64 -0.47 8.62
N VAL A 572 9.77 -0.63 7.30
CA VAL A 572 8.64 -0.56 6.37
C VAL A 572 7.58 -1.61 6.74
N GLU A 573 8.02 -2.82 7.06
CA GLU A 573 7.12 -3.89 7.47
C GLU A 573 6.44 -3.59 8.81
N TYR A 574 7.19 -3.08 9.79
CA TYR A 574 6.61 -2.66 11.07
C TYR A 574 5.56 -1.55 10.90
N LEU A 575 5.83 -0.57 10.03
CA LEU A 575 4.89 0.51 9.72
C LEU A 575 3.65 -0.02 9.02
N ARG A 576 3.79 -1.01 8.13
CA ARG A 576 2.64 -1.70 7.52
C ARG A 576 1.77 -2.36 8.60
N PHE A 577 2.39 -3.08 9.53
CA PHE A 577 1.70 -3.71 10.66
C PHE A 577 0.96 -2.68 11.53
N VAL A 578 1.61 -1.56 11.89
CA VAL A 578 0.97 -0.47 12.65
C VAL A 578 -0.21 0.11 11.88
N GLY A 579 -0.08 0.32 10.57
CA GLY A 579 -1.17 0.80 9.72
C GLY A 579 -2.36 -0.16 9.67
N GLN A 580 -2.11 -1.47 9.61
CA GLN A 580 -3.17 -2.49 9.62
C GLN A 580 -3.87 -2.59 10.97
N ARG A 581 -3.11 -2.58 12.07
CA ARG A 581 -3.65 -2.76 13.42
C ARG A 581 -4.30 -1.48 13.95
N ASP A 582 -3.61 -0.35 13.87
CA ASP A 582 -3.97 0.90 14.55
C ASP A 582 -4.56 1.95 13.58
N GLY A 583 -4.52 1.70 12.27
CA GLY A 583 -5.08 2.56 11.24
C GLY A 583 -4.15 3.69 10.78
N ALA A 584 -4.59 4.41 9.75
CA ALA A 584 -3.82 5.49 9.13
C ALA A 584 -3.39 6.63 10.08
N PRO A 585 -4.22 7.14 11.01
CA PRO A 585 -3.82 8.25 11.88
C PRO A 585 -2.65 7.91 12.82
N ALA A 586 -2.67 6.71 13.40
CA ALA A 586 -1.59 6.22 14.26
C ALA A 586 -0.29 6.05 13.47
N LEU A 587 -0.40 5.51 12.26
CA LEU A 587 0.71 5.37 11.34
C LEU A 587 1.34 6.73 10.97
N ILE A 588 0.54 7.71 10.55
CA ILE A 588 1.02 9.05 10.17
C ILE A 588 1.73 9.72 11.36
N SER A 589 1.14 9.64 12.56
CA SER A 589 1.75 10.17 13.79
C SER A 589 3.12 9.56 14.08
N LEU A 590 3.23 8.22 13.99
CA LEU A 590 4.48 7.50 14.17
C LEU A 590 5.52 7.91 13.11
N VAL A 591 5.11 8.03 11.85
CA VAL A 591 6.00 8.42 10.74
C VAL A 591 6.58 9.82 10.95
N HIS A 592 5.75 10.80 11.36
CA HIS A 592 6.25 12.14 11.71
C HIS A 592 7.26 12.08 12.86
N SER A 593 6.98 11.29 13.90
CA SER A 593 7.92 11.11 15.02
C SER A 593 9.26 10.54 14.52
N LEU A 594 9.24 9.49 13.69
CA LEU A 594 10.45 8.86 13.17
C LEU A 594 11.28 9.80 12.29
N LEU A 595 10.63 10.62 11.46
CA LEU A 595 11.29 11.59 10.57
C LEU A 595 12.09 12.65 11.34
N THR A 596 11.72 12.98 12.58
CA THR A 596 12.47 13.96 13.39
C THR A 596 13.87 13.49 13.75
N THR A 597 14.06 12.17 13.86
CA THR A 597 15.30 11.54 14.35
C THR A 597 16.02 10.68 13.31
N CYS A 598 15.41 10.41 12.16
CA CYS A 598 15.93 9.50 11.14
C CYS A 598 17.15 10.11 10.39
N PRO A 599 18.36 9.53 10.52
CA PRO A 599 19.54 10.01 9.79
C PRO A 599 19.71 9.35 8.41
N THR A 600 18.90 8.34 8.09
CA THR A 600 19.14 7.43 6.98
C THR A 600 18.30 7.83 5.76
N PRO A 601 18.91 8.14 4.59
CA PRO A 601 18.17 8.67 3.44
C PRO A 601 17.21 7.66 2.84
N LEU A 602 17.54 6.36 2.89
CA LEU A 602 16.65 5.30 2.44
C LEU A 602 15.35 5.27 3.25
N LEU A 603 15.45 5.23 4.59
CA LEU A 603 14.28 5.21 5.46
C LEU A 603 13.51 6.52 5.36
N THR A 604 14.18 7.68 5.34
CA THR A 604 13.52 8.97 5.11
C THR A 604 12.73 8.98 3.82
N MET A 605 13.29 8.49 2.71
CA MET A 605 12.59 8.38 1.44
C MET A 605 11.34 7.50 1.55
N ARG A 606 11.41 6.36 2.23
CA ARG A 606 10.24 5.49 2.48
C ARG A 606 9.17 6.19 3.31
N LEU A 607 9.56 6.87 4.38
CA LEU A 607 8.66 7.58 5.28
C LEU A 607 7.97 8.74 4.55
N VAL A 608 8.72 9.51 3.75
CA VAL A 608 8.16 10.59 2.91
C VAL A 608 7.16 10.03 1.89
N ARG A 609 7.48 8.90 1.25
CA ARG A 609 6.56 8.23 0.32
C ARG A 609 5.27 7.78 0.99
N LEU A 610 5.36 7.30 2.22
CA LEU A 610 4.21 6.93 3.02
C LEU A 610 3.37 8.15 3.40
N LEU A 611 3.97 9.28 3.76
CA LEU A 611 3.21 10.52 3.97
C LEU A 611 2.51 10.98 2.68
N GLN A 612 3.21 10.94 1.54
CA GLN A 612 2.64 11.32 0.24
C GLN A 612 1.46 10.44 -0.18
N SER A 613 1.50 9.13 0.09
CA SER A 613 0.39 8.22 -0.22
C SER A 613 -0.83 8.45 0.68
N HIS A 614 -0.65 9.24 1.74
CA HIS A 614 -1.70 9.70 2.63
C HIS A 614 -2.06 11.19 2.41
N ASP A 615 -1.62 11.82 1.32
CA ASP A 615 -1.87 13.23 0.96
C ASP A 615 -1.28 14.26 1.96
N GLU A 616 -0.28 13.87 2.76
CA GLU A 616 0.43 14.77 3.68
C GLU A 616 1.44 15.66 2.94
N ASN A 617 1.56 16.93 3.37
CA ASN A 617 2.55 17.84 2.79
C ASN A 617 3.96 17.52 3.32
N VAL A 618 4.83 17.09 2.41
CA VAL A 618 6.20 16.66 2.73
C VAL A 618 7.30 17.62 2.28
N GLU A 619 6.97 18.74 1.62
CA GLU A 619 7.96 19.62 0.99
C GLU A 619 9.01 20.13 2.00
N THR A 620 8.54 20.68 3.13
CA THR A 620 9.41 21.20 4.19
C THR A 620 10.25 20.10 4.84
N ILE A 621 9.71 18.88 4.94
CA ILE A 621 10.42 17.71 5.50
C ILE A 621 11.58 17.33 4.58
N ILE A 622 11.33 17.28 3.27
CA ILE A 622 12.33 16.96 2.25
C ILE A 622 13.43 18.02 2.26
N ASP A 623 13.08 19.30 2.21
CA ASP A 623 14.05 20.41 2.17
C ASP A 623 14.96 20.40 3.41
N THR A 624 14.35 20.30 4.60
CA THR A 624 15.09 20.26 5.87
C THR A 624 16.03 19.06 5.92
N TYR A 625 15.59 17.89 5.45
CA TYR A 625 16.42 16.69 5.44
C TYR A 625 17.60 16.83 4.47
N LEU A 626 17.35 17.31 3.25
CA LEU A 626 18.38 17.48 2.22
C LEU A 626 19.46 18.48 2.67
N GLU A 627 19.07 19.59 3.29
CA GLU A 627 20.02 20.58 3.83
C GLU A 627 20.90 19.99 4.94
N LYS A 628 20.29 19.26 5.89
CA LYS A 628 21.02 18.58 6.97
C LYS A 628 22.01 17.54 6.42
N PHE A 629 21.55 16.69 5.50
CA PHE A 629 22.38 15.67 4.88
C PHE A 629 23.54 16.29 4.09
N ALA A 630 23.25 17.33 3.29
CA ALA A 630 24.24 18.04 2.51
C ALA A 630 25.32 18.69 3.39
N THR A 631 24.89 19.35 4.48
CA THR A 631 25.79 19.95 5.48
C THR A 631 26.67 18.89 6.15
N HIS A 632 26.09 17.75 6.54
CA HIS A 632 26.81 16.66 7.18
C HIS A 632 27.85 16.01 6.27
N ARG A 633 27.52 15.84 4.98
CA ARG A 633 28.40 15.25 3.97
C ARG A 633 29.34 16.26 3.29
N GLY A 634 29.22 17.56 3.61
CA GLY A 634 30.04 18.61 3.02
C GLY A 634 29.81 18.83 1.52
N ILE A 635 28.59 18.57 1.04
CA ILE A 635 28.22 18.72 -0.37
C ILE A 635 27.32 19.94 -0.57
N SER A 636 27.42 20.61 -1.72
CA SER A 636 26.48 21.67 -2.11
C SER A 636 25.29 21.07 -2.86
N LEU A 637 24.07 21.45 -2.48
CA LEU A 637 22.85 21.01 -3.16
C LEU A 637 22.84 21.38 -4.65
N GLU A 638 23.39 22.54 -5.02
CA GLU A 638 23.48 23.00 -6.41
C GLU A 638 24.39 22.11 -7.27
N SER A 639 25.36 21.43 -6.65
CA SER A 639 26.29 20.54 -7.35
C SER A 639 25.74 19.12 -7.57
N VAL A 640 24.60 18.78 -6.94
CA VAL A 640 24.03 17.42 -6.99
C VAL A 640 23.80 16.91 -8.41
N PRO A 641 23.23 17.69 -9.37
CA PRO A 641 23.05 17.20 -10.74
C PRO A 641 24.37 16.83 -11.43
N GLN A 642 25.45 17.57 -11.19
CA GLN A 642 26.76 17.28 -11.75
C GLN A 642 27.40 16.06 -11.07
N MET A 643 27.23 15.95 -9.76
CA MET A 643 27.74 14.82 -8.97
C MET A 643 27.03 13.52 -9.31
N ALA A 644 25.73 13.57 -9.62
CA ALA A 644 24.92 12.39 -9.96
C ALA A 644 25.51 11.60 -11.14
N VAL A 645 26.16 12.29 -12.09
CA VAL A 645 26.80 11.70 -13.28
C VAL A 645 28.14 11.02 -12.96
N THR A 646 28.77 11.34 -11.82
CA THR A 646 30.11 10.83 -11.50
C THR A 646 30.04 9.47 -10.82
N HIS A 647 31.01 8.59 -11.11
CA HIS A 647 31.09 7.26 -10.48
C HIS A 647 31.43 7.40 -8.98
N SER A 648 30.40 7.41 -8.13
CA SER A 648 30.43 7.51 -6.66
C SER A 648 31.22 8.73 -6.12
N PRO A 649 30.53 9.78 -5.64
CA PRO A 649 31.18 10.98 -5.08
C PRO A 649 31.82 10.76 -3.70
N GLY A 650 32.28 9.54 -3.39
CA GLY A 650 32.76 9.14 -2.05
C GLY A 650 31.63 8.85 -1.05
N ILE A 651 30.37 8.82 -1.51
CA ILE A 651 29.19 8.47 -0.71
C ILE A 651 28.78 7.02 -1.03
N PRO A 652 28.48 6.18 -0.02
CA PRO A 652 27.97 4.83 -0.24
C PRO A 652 26.69 4.81 -1.09
N VAL A 653 26.52 3.78 -1.91
CA VAL A 653 25.41 3.70 -2.89
C VAL A 653 24.05 3.65 -2.18
N GLU A 654 24.01 2.93 -1.06
CA GLU A 654 22.89 2.81 -0.13
C GLU A 654 22.42 4.12 0.48
N GLU A 655 23.26 5.15 0.46
CA GLU A 655 22.87 6.50 0.87
C GLU A 655 22.64 7.43 -0.33
N TRP A 656 23.47 7.30 -1.37
CA TRP A 656 23.48 8.21 -2.50
C TRP A 656 22.23 8.07 -3.38
N ILE A 657 21.80 6.86 -3.73
CA ILE A 657 20.62 6.66 -4.58
C ILE A 657 19.35 7.21 -3.91
N PRO A 658 19.04 6.88 -2.64
CA PRO A 658 17.86 7.45 -1.98
C PRO A 658 17.93 8.96 -1.80
N PHE A 659 19.13 9.51 -1.56
CA PHE A 659 19.34 10.96 -1.52
C PHE A 659 19.02 11.62 -2.87
N ILE A 660 19.49 11.05 -3.99
CA ILE A 660 19.17 11.55 -5.33
C ILE A 660 17.66 11.52 -5.56
N ILE A 661 16.97 10.44 -5.18
CA ILE A 661 15.51 10.33 -5.35
C ILE A 661 14.80 11.42 -4.56
N LEU A 662 15.16 11.62 -3.29
CA LEU A 662 14.63 12.70 -2.45
C LEU A 662 14.89 14.09 -3.06
N TYR A 663 16.11 14.34 -3.54
CA TYR A 663 16.46 15.60 -4.20
C TYR A 663 15.63 15.82 -5.47
N SER A 664 15.43 14.76 -6.25
CA SER A 664 14.69 14.78 -7.51
C SER A 664 13.23 15.25 -7.33
N LEU A 665 12.65 15.03 -6.14
CA LEU A 665 11.29 15.47 -5.80
C LEU A 665 11.10 16.99 -5.80
N ARG A 666 12.19 17.76 -5.67
CA ARG A 666 12.18 19.23 -5.72
C ARG A 666 12.23 19.79 -7.14
N LEU A 667 12.57 18.95 -8.11
CA LEU A 667 12.81 19.36 -9.49
C LEU A 667 11.54 19.29 -10.33
N ARG A 668 11.53 20.05 -11.43
CA ARG A 668 10.49 19.92 -12.45
C ARG A 668 10.60 18.57 -13.13
N LEU A 669 9.50 18.06 -13.69
CA LEU A 669 9.45 16.71 -14.28
C LEU A 669 10.56 16.40 -15.30
N PRO A 670 10.91 17.29 -16.26
CA PRO A 670 11.99 17.01 -17.21
C PRO A 670 13.37 16.92 -16.54
N GLU A 671 13.67 17.84 -15.63
CA GLU A 671 14.93 17.90 -14.86
C GLU A 671 15.04 16.70 -13.90
N ARG A 672 13.92 16.31 -13.28
CA ARG A 672 13.79 15.12 -12.45
C ARG A 672 14.13 13.87 -13.25
N LEU A 673 13.57 13.72 -14.45
CA LEU A 673 13.87 12.60 -15.33
C LEU A 673 15.35 12.57 -15.72
N GLU A 674 15.90 13.71 -16.13
CA GLU A 674 17.30 13.84 -16.52
C GLU A 674 18.23 13.42 -15.37
N LEU A 675 17.96 13.89 -14.15
CA LEU A 675 18.72 13.52 -12.95
C LEU A 675 18.64 12.01 -12.64
N LEU A 676 17.44 11.42 -12.64
CA LEU A 676 17.29 10.01 -12.30
C LEU A 676 17.97 9.11 -13.34
N ARG A 677 17.94 9.51 -14.61
CA ARG A 677 18.61 8.79 -15.70
C ARG A 677 20.12 9.00 -15.75
N SER A 678 20.64 10.05 -15.13
CA SER A 678 22.06 10.39 -15.17
C SER A 678 22.90 9.56 -14.19
N VAL A 679 22.27 8.87 -13.23
CA VAL A 679 22.94 7.95 -12.31
C VAL A 679 23.69 6.86 -13.11
N PRO A 680 25.01 6.68 -12.91
CA PRO A 680 25.82 5.72 -13.67
C PRO A 680 25.34 4.29 -13.49
N LEU A 681 25.28 3.56 -14.61
CA LEU A 681 24.83 2.17 -14.67
C LEU A 681 25.66 1.23 -13.80
N GLU A 682 26.93 1.53 -13.53
CA GLU A 682 27.81 0.70 -12.71
C GLU A 682 27.38 0.69 -11.23
N LEU A 683 26.69 1.73 -10.75
CA LEU A 683 26.14 1.76 -9.40
C LEU A 683 24.95 0.79 -9.25
N TYR A 684 24.29 0.45 -10.37
CA TYR A 684 23.16 -0.46 -10.39
C TYR A 684 23.60 -1.90 -10.10
N CYS A 685 24.84 -2.25 -10.43
CA CYS A 685 25.38 -3.59 -10.18
C CYS A 685 25.75 -3.83 -8.69
N LYS A 686 25.73 -2.80 -7.84
CA LYS A 686 26.16 -2.91 -6.43
C LYS A 686 25.04 -3.28 -5.46
N VAL A 687 23.84 -2.73 -5.65
CA VAL A 687 22.67 -3.00 -4.79
C VAL A 687 21.42 -3.06 -5.68
N VAL A 688 21.03 -4.28 -6.06
CA VAL A 688 19.92 -4.55 -6.99
C VAL A 688 18.60 -3.98 -6.48
N GLU A 689 18.40 -3.95 -5.17
CA GLU A 689 17.21 -3.37 -4.58
C GLU A 689 17.08 -1.89 -4.98
N LEU A 690 18.13 -1.08 -4.79
CA LEU A 690 18.09 0.35 -5.10
C LEU A 690 17.92 0.63 -6.61
N VAL A 691 18.29 -0.31 -7.47
CA VAL A 691 17.99 -0.25 -8.91
C VAL A 691 16.51 -0.24 -9.16
N VAL A 692 15.78 -1.18 -8.54
CA VAL A 692 14.34 -1.29 -8.73
C VAL A 692 13.66 -0.03 -8.22
N LEU A 693 14.10 0.52 -7.08
CA LEU A 693 13.61 1.80 -6.58
C LEU A 693 13.78 2.91 -7.61
N LEU A 694 15.02 3.15 -8.05
CA LEU A 694 15.35 4.23 -8.97
C LEU A 694 14.61 4.07 -10.30
N TRP A 695 14.45 2.83 -10.75
CA TRP A 695 13.72 2.52 -11.96
C TRP A 695 12.23 2.82 -11.82
N LEU A 696 11.57 2.38 -10.74
CA LEU A 696 10.16 2.69 -10.47
C LEU A 696 9.91 4.21 -10.39
N GLU A 697 10.82 4.92 -9.72
CA GLU A 697 10.81 6.38 -9.66
C GLU A 697 10.92 7.04 -11.03
N THR A 698 11.81 6.51 -11.88
CA THR A 698 11.97 6.97 -13.26
C THR A 698 10.72 6.69 -14.10
N LEU A 699 10.09 5.53 -13.93
CA LEU A 699 8.85 5.17 -14.63
C LEU A 699 7.69 6.08 -14.25
N GLN A 700 7.53 6.41 -12.96
CA GLN A 700 6.52 7.36 -12.51
C GLN A 700 6.70 8.73 -13.16
N VAL A 701 7.94 9.24 -13.23
CA VAL A 701 8.22 10.52 -13.88
C VAL A 701 7.95 10.46 -15.39
N ALA A 702 8.30 9.35 -16.04
CA ALA A 702 8.01 9.14 -17.45
C ALA A 702 6.49 9.13 -17.72
N LEU A 703 5.69 8.51 -16.85
CA LEU A 703 4.23 8.53 -16.93
C LEU A 703 3.67 9.94 -16.73
N LEU A 704 4.18 10.68 -15.74
CA LEU A 704 3.78 12.07 -15.48
C LEU A 704 4.05 13.00 -16.67
N LEU A 705 5.12 12.76 -17.44
CA LEU A 705 5.43 13.49 -18.67
C LEU A 705 4.50 13.13 -19.84
N ARG A 706 3.73 12.02 -19.74
CA ARG A 706 2.83 11.52 -20.79
C ARG A 706 3.54 11.28 -22.14
N ASP A 707 4.78 10.80 -22.08
CA ASP A 707 5.58 10.47 -23.26
C ASP A 707 5.84 8.96 -23.34
N ASP A 708 5.15 8.30 -24.27
CA ASP A 708 5.23 6.86 -24.49
C ASP A 708 6.63 6.39 -24.89
N LYS A 709 7.39 7.20 -25.64
CA LYS A 709 8.75 6.85 -26.05
C LYS A 709 9.68 6.86 -24.86
N VAL A 710 9.54 7.88 -24.00
CA VAL A 710 10.32 7.98 -22.77
C VAL A 710 9.96 6.84 -21.83
N PHE A 711 8.68 6.54 -21.63
CA PHE A 711 8.25 5.41 -20.80
C PHE A 711 8.80 4.08 -21.34
N ARG A 712 8.65 3.82 -22.64
CA ARG A 712 9.23 2.63 -23.29
C ARG A 712 10.74 2.53 -23.06
N GLN A 713 11.47 3.63 -23.25
CA GLN A 713 12.93 3.66 -23.09
C GLN A 713 13.34 3.35 -21.65
N CYS A 714 12.64 3.92 -20.66
CA CYS A 714 12.91 3.69 -19.24
C CYS A 714 12.59 2.24 -18.85
N THR A 715 11.46 1.69 -19.31
CA THR A 715 11.10 0.28 -19.11
C THR A 715 12.16 -0.65 -19.70
N ARG A 716 12.60 -0.38 -20.94
CA ARG A 716 13.64 -1.17 -21.61
C ARG A 716 14.97 -1.11 -20.89
N GLN A 717 15.39 0.07 -20.43
CA GLN A 717 16.65 0.26 -19.71
C GLN A 717 16.67 -0.53 -18.40
N GLY A 718 15.62 -0.41 -17.57
CA GLY A 718 15.55 -1.13 -16.29
C GLY A 718 15.51 -2.65 -16.46
N LEU A 719 14.65 -3.15 -17.36
CA LEU A 719 14.56 -4.59 -17.62
C LEU A 719 15.84 -5.17 -18.21
N LEU A 720 16.53 -4.42 -19.08
CA LEU A 720 17.82 -4.85 -19.63
C LEU A 720 18.86 -5.02 -18.51
N LEU A 721 18.98 -4.04 -17.60
CA LEU A 721 19.92 -4.10 -16.48
C LEU A 721 19.64 -5.29 -15.56
N LEU A 722 18.37 -5.52 -15.20
CA LEU A 722 17.98 -6.62 -14.32
C LEU A 722 18.16 -8.00 -14.97
N ARG A 723 18.17 -8.06 -16.30
CA ARG A 723 18.34 -9.31 -17.06
C ARG A 723 19.80 -9.73 -17.19
N GLU A 724 20.75 -8.79 -17.26
CA GLU A 724 22.15 -9.13 -17.58
C GLU A 724 22.80 -10.14 -16.62
N PRO A 725 22.61 -10.09 -15.28
CA PRO A 725 23.17 -11.10 -14.38
C PRO A 725 22.71 -12.53 -14.73
N PHE A 726 21.45 -12.68 -15.13
CA PHE A 726 20.90 -13.97 -15.54
C PHE A 726 21.59 -14.51 -16.79
N LEU A 727 21.86 -13.67 -17.80
CA LEU A 727 22.55 -14.05 -19.05
C LEU A 727 24.05 -14.34 -18.88
N HIS A 728 24.65 -13.94 -17.75
CA HIS A 728 26.03 -14.29 -17.42
C HIS A 728 26.16 -15.68 -16.81
N HIS A 729 25.11 -16.18 -16.15
CA HIS A 729 25.13 -17.47 -15.47
C HIS A 729 24.41 -18.57 -16.24
N PHE A 730 23.33 -18.22 -16.93
CA PHE A 730 22.54 -19.12 -17.77
C PHE A 730 22.68 -18.72 -19.23
N SER A 731 22.60 -19.72 -20.11
CA SER A 731 22.84 -19.52 -21.54
C SER A 731 21.57 -19.82 -22.32
N ALA A 732 21.27 -18.97 -23.31
CA ALA A 732 20.13 -19.13 -24.21
C ALA A 732 20.24 -20.36 -25.14
N LEU A 733 21.38 -21.07 -25.11
CA LEU A 733 21.53 -22.39 -25.74
C LEU A 733 20.88 -23.51 -24.93
N ASP A 734 20.56 -23.27 -23.66
CA ASP A 734 19.90 -24.27 -22.84
C ASP A 734 18.50 -24.51 -23.40
N TRP A 735 18.13 -25.77 -23.60
CA TRP A 735 16.85 -26.11 -24.22
C TRP A 735 15.66 -25.48 -23.47
N ASP A 736 15.67 -25.54 -22.15
CA ASP A 736 14.59 -25.05 -21.28
C ASP A 736 14.75 -23.57 -20.89
N PHE A 737 15.68 -22.84 -21.52
CA PHE A 737 15.96 -21.43 -21.19
C PHE A 737 14.70 -20.56 -21.24
N ASP A 738 13.84 -20.78 -22.23
CA ASP A 738 12.61 -19.99 -22.42
C ASP A 738 11.60 -20.17 -21.27
N GLY A 739 11.73 -21.24 -20.47
CA GLY A 739 10.90 -21.50 -19.30
C GLY A 739 11.52 -21.02 -17.98
N MET A 740 12.74 -20.48 -17.99
CA MET A 740 13.45 -20.07 -16.78
C MET A 740 13.01 -18.68 -16.31
N VAL A 741 12.31 -18.63 -15.18
CA VAL A 741 11.90 -17.36 -14.56
C VAL A 741 13.06 -16.78 -13.75
N SER A 742 13.55 -15.61 -14.17
CA SER A 742 14.59 -14.83 -13.49
C SER A 742 14.03 -13.57 -12.83
N TYR A 743 14.86 -12.86 -12.06
CA TYR A 743 14.44 -11.62 -11.39
C TYR A 743 13.87 -10.56 -12.35
N ALA A 744 14.40 -10.46 -13.58
CA ALA A 744 13.88 -9.53 -14.59
C ALA A 744 12.44 -9.84 -15.02
N HIS A 745 12.07 -11.13 -15.05
CA HIS A 745 10.70 -11.56 -15.36
C HIS A 745 9.75 -11.10 -14.26
N LEU A 746 10.14 -11.28 -13.00
CA LEU A 746 9.33 -10.81 -11.88
C LEU A 746 9.24 -9.28 -11.84
N ALA A 747 10.33 -8.57 -12.12
CA ALA A 747 10.35 -7.12 -12.16
C ALA A 747 9.45 -6.56 -13.29
N MET A 748 9.39 -7.24 -14.44
CA MET A 748 8.43 -6.93 -15.50
C MET A 748 6.98 -7.15 -15.02
N LEU A 749 6.69 -8.29 -14.37
CA LEU A 749 5.38 -8.57 -13.81
C LEU A 749 4.98 -7.51 -12.79
N MET A 750 5.88 -7.10 -11.90
CA MET A 750 5.67 -6.02 -10.93
C MET A 750 5.25 -4.73 -11.63
N VAL A 751 6.01 -4.25 -12.63
CA VAL A 751 5.64 -3.02 -13.34
C VAL A 751 4.30 -3.17 -14.05
N TYR A 752 4.05 -4.30 -14.71
CA TYR A 752 2.78 -4.58 -15.37
C TYR A 752 1.58 -4.54 -14.40
N ARG A 753 1.75 -5.15 -13.22
CA ARG A 753 0.76 -5.18 -12.14
C ARG A 753 0.49 -3.79 -11.55
N ALA A 754 1.53 -2.96 -11.49
CA ALA A 754 1.54 -1.61 -10.92
C ALA A 754 0.92 -0.53 -11.81
N VAL A 755 0.87 -0.70 -13.14
CA VAL A 755 0.35 0.31 -14.09
C VAL A 755 -0.99 0.93 -13.65
N PRO A 756 -2.02 0.15 -13.24
CA PRO A 756 -3.28 0.70 -12.71
C PRO A 756 -3.12 1.62 -11.50
N VAL A 757 -2.16 1.32 -10.63
CA VAL A 757 -1.84 2.11 -9.43
C VAL A 757 -1.15 3.40 -9.84
N PHE A 758 -0.17 3.35 -10.75
CA PHE A 758 0.49 4.55 -11.27
C PHE A 758 -0.46 5.47 -12.02
N LEU A 759 -1.39 4.91 -12.82
CA LEU A 759 -2.29 5.73 -13.62
C LEU A 759 -3.42 6.35 -12.80
N GLY A 760 -3.89 5.67 -11.74
CA GLY A 760 -4.95 6.20 -10.88
C GLY A 760 -6.17 6.68 -11.64
N ALA A 761 -6.41 8.00 -11.63
CA ALA A 761 -7.50 8.63 -12.35
C ALA A 761 -7.41 8.47 -13.88
N SER A 762 -6.21 8.35 -14.45
CA SER A 762 -5.98 8.09 -15.89
C SER A 762 -6.10 6.60 -16.26
N HIS A 763 -6.94 5.85 -15.55
CA HIS A 763 -7.10 4.40 -15.69
C HIS A 763 -7.44 3.92 -17.10
N SER A 764 -8.06 4.74 -17.96
CA SER A 764 -8.35 4.40 -19.36
C SER A 764 -7.11 4.11 -20.21
N LEU A 765 -5.92 4.57 -19.78
CA LEU A 765 -4.64 4.29 -20.44
C LEU A 765 -3.97 2.98 -19.97
N THR A 766 -4.61 2.22 -19.07
CA THR A 766 -4.03 1.01 -18.48
C THR A 766 -3.63 -0.03 -19.52
N ALA A 767 -4.51 -0.34 -20.48
CA ALA A 767 -4.23 -1.30 -21.54
C ALA A 767 -3.02 -0.88 -22.39
N HIS A 768 -2.94 0.40 -22.72
CA HIS A 768 -1.88 0.98 -23.55
C HIS A 768 -0.51 0.85 -22.90
N TYR A 769 -0.37 1.31 -21.65
CA TYR A 769 0.91 1.23 -20.94
C TYR A 769 1.31 -0.21 -20.59
N ARG A 770 0.34 -1.09 -20.27
CA ARG A 770 0.59 -2.54 -20.14
C ARG A 770 1.08 -3.15 -21.45
N GLY A 771 0.51 -2.74 -22.59
CA GLY A 771 0.98 -3.12 -23.93
C GLY A 771 2.45 -2.76 -24.16
N ILE A 772 2.85 -1.53 -23.82
CA ILE A 772 4.26 -1.10 -23.91
C ILE A 772 5.17 -1.98 -23.06
N VAL A 773 4.78 -2.32 -21.82
CA VAL A 773 5.55 -3.20 -20.94
C VAL A 773 5.70 -4.59 -21.56
N LEU A 774 4.62 -5.17 -22.10
CA LEU A 774 4.64 -6.48 -22.77
C LEU A 774 5.55 -6.50 -24.00
N GLU A 775 5.45 -5.50 -24.86
CA GLU A 775 6.29 -5.39 -26.05
C GLU A 775 7.78 -5.35 -25.68
N VAL A 776 8.15 -4.53 -24.70
CA VAL A 776 9.53 -4.45 -24.21
C VAL A 776 9.97 -5.77 -23.58
N GLY A 777 9.11 -6.41 -22.80
CA GLY A 777 9.38 -7.72 -22.20
C GLY A 777 9.66 -8.79 -23.23
N ALA A 778 8.86 -8.83 -24.31
CA ALA A 778 9.02 -9.76 -25.43
C ALA A 778 10.33 -9.50 -26.19
N GLU A 779 10.65 -8.23 -26.48
CA GLU A 779 11.92 -7.85 -27.11
C GLU A 779 13.14 -8.30 -26.30
N LEU A 780 13.03 -8.30 -24.97
CA LEU A 780 14.12 -8.61 -24.05
C LEU A 780 14.13 -10.05 -23.55
N HIS A 781 13.18 -10.91 -23.94
CA HIS A 781 13.06 -12.28 -23.43
C HIS A 781 12.90 -12.33 -21.90
N VAL A 782 12.00 -11.52 -21.36
CA VAL A 782 11.72 -11.46 -19.92
C VAL A 782 10.23 -11.49 -19.61
N VAL A 783 9.41 -12.02 -20.53
CA VAL A 783 7.95 -12.11 -20.33
C VAL A 783 7.65 -13.15 -19.27
N HIS A 784 7.09 -12.71 -18.15
CA HIS A 784 6.69 -13.60 -17.07
C HIS A 784 5.57 -14.56 -17.55
N PRO A 785 5.59 -15.86 -17.18
CA PRO A 785 4.58 -16.84 -17.62
C PRO A 785 3.12 -16.43 -17.36
N PHE A 786 2.84 -15.73 -16.26
CA PHE A 786 1.52 -15.18 -15.94
C PHE A 786 0.98 -14.13 -16.92
N LEU A 787 1.86 -13.56 -17.76
CA LEU A 787 1.49 -12.59 -18.78
C LEU A 787 1.31 -13.23 -20.15
N LEU A 788 1.38 -14.57 -20.23
CA LEU A 788 1.14 -15.33 -21.44
C LEU A 788 -0.30 -15.85 -21.47
N SER A 789 -0.94 -15.83 -22.63
CA SER A 789 -2.23 -16.50 -22.81
C SER A 789 -2.03 -18.01 -22.74
N ALA A 790 -2.93 -18.73 -22.07
CA ALA A 790 -2.96 -20.19 -22.14
C ALA A 790 -3.13 -20.64 -23.61
N GLU A 791 -2.41 -21.70 -24.00
CA GLU A 791 -2.52 -22.33 -25.32
C GLU A 791 -3.86 -23.05 -25.53
#